data_AF-A0A7R7GCX1-F1
#
_entry.id   AF-A0A7R7GCX1-F1
#
_cell.length_a   1.000
_cell.length_b   1.000
_cell.length_c   1.000
_cell.angle_alpha   90.00
_cell.angle_beta   90.00
_cell.angle_gamma   90.00
#
_symmetry.space_group_name_H-M   'P 1'
#
loop_
_entity.id
_entity.type
_entity.pdbx_description
1 polymer ?
#
loop_
_entity_poly.entity_id
_entity_poly.type
_entity_poly.pdbx_seq_one_letter_code
_entity_poly.pdbx_strand_id
1 'polypeptide(L)'
;MVLINRLSVVQLTLIGTGTLFLSIAFLAFKDINQSRTEMVNADLDTDLVTLVSAVERVAHHHAVERGLTAGFLGNPTEEARAKVRAQREKADNALDNLRTVANGDWPETLQVNNILNPLYTWENNKGSVRSNVDNLQGKEAFKYYSGLNSRALNAANSFTLLVSDSSAKQLLTQGLLLAQMKEKLGQRRGKLNAVMAKRSISEAVRDEVEGYNREITYVTDKLLLNLSDDFLRQFKAMSSSSVSERIDDISARAIQDSPDFTTLPSSSEWFGMATEQIGQVAKILGTVFEQVKQNADDKASSAYSALIITILMVVLVIVFIAIIYQALISIITKQLKVLVANLDKIAAQGDLTVDVSMSTSNELGEISRSVNTTILALRDLVKGLGTSIATSSRLSAQLEKASSEMLKDAGNTQQLTANIASAVEQVAVTSREIAQSSLDTLSASKQLDELANQSLKANQNIRNSMETLADDIKGVQKNAGEMEMKVGEISTILETINTLSDQTNLLALNAAIEAARAGEHGRGFAVVADEVRKLAQSSRESSDKISTLLSSLREASVVVVNDINKNVESISNSMETTTEGRKTAEKVKEAAGNVEDMANNMSSAAEQQSVTTEEIAKELVTVEEAARHEVDIAQNLSNLSGEMQANNQLLQHTIDGFKAD
;
A
#
# COMPACT_ATOMS: atom_id res chain seq x y z
N MET A 1 -15.10 -30.74 5.28
CA MET A 1 -14.48 -29.40 5.27
C MET A 1 -13.27 -29.30 4.32
N VAL A 2 -12.30 -30.23 4.33
CA VAL A 2 -11.09 -30.13 3.47
C VAL A 2 -11.38 -30.11 1.96
N LEU A 3 -12.45 -30.76 1.49
CA LEU A 3 -12.85 -30.75 0.07
C LEU A 3 -13.44 -29.40 -0.38
N ILE A 4 -14.07 -28.65 0.53
CA ILE A 4 -14.78 -27.40 0.22
C ILE A 4 -13.79 -26.27 -0.08
N ASN A 5 -12.65 -26.27 0.61
CA ASN A 5 -11.61 -25.25 0.44
C ASN A 5 -10.87 -25.34 -0.92
N ARG A 6 -11.09 -26.39 -1.72
CA ARG A 6 -10.50 -26.56 -3.05
C ARG A 6 -11.43 -26.17 -4.19
N LEU A 7 -12.68 -25.82 -3.89
CA LEU A 7 -13.69 -25.51 -4.88
C LEU A 7 -13.63 -24.02 -5.22
N SER A 8 -13.73 -23.69 -6.50
CA SER A 8 -13.87 -22.29 -6.93
C SER A 8 -15.19 -21.70 -6.42
N VAL A 9 -15.28 -20.38 -6.32
CA VAL A 9 -16.53 -19.68 -5.97
C VAL A 9 -17.69 -20.13 -6.89
N VAL A 10 -17.40 -20.43 -8.16
CA VAL A 10 -18.38 -20.97 -9.12
C VAL A 10 -18.81 -22.40 -8.75
N GLN A 11 -17.89 -23.25 -8.31
CA GLN A 11 -18.21 -24.63 -7.89
C GLN A 11 -18.98 -24.66 -6.56
N LEU A 12 -18.62 -23.80 -5.61
CA LEU A 12 -19.35 -23.61 -4.34
C LEU A 12 -20.78 -23.11 -4.58
N THR A 13 -20.95 -22.15 -5.48
CA THR A 13 -22.28 -21.65 -5.86
C THR A 13 -23.09 -22.68 -6.63
N LEU A 14 -22.47 -23.49 -7.50
CA LEU A 14 -23.10 -24.66 -8.16
C LEU A 14 -23.61 -25.70 -7.17
N ILE A 15 -22.83 -26.01 -6.12
CA ILE A 15 -23.24 -26.99 -5.10
C ILE A 15 -24.40 -26.43 -4.28
N GLY A 16 -24.30 -25.17 -3.81
CA GLY A 16 -25.37 -24.52 -3.06
C GLY A 16 -26.68 -24.45 -3.85
N THR A 17 -26.60 -24.07 -5.14
CA THR A 17 -27.79 -24.03 -6.00
C THR A 17 -28.32 -25.41 -6.36
N GLY A 18 -27.45 -26.41 -6.57
CA GLY A 18 -27.87 -27.80 -6.75
C GLY A 18 -28.69 -28.31 -5.56
N THR A 19 -28.28 -27.99 -4.33
CA THR A 19 -29.03 -28.38 -3.12
C THR A 19 -30.37 -27.65 -2.99
N LEU A 20 -30.42 -26.35 -3.33
CA LEU A 20 -31.65 -25.57 -3.34
C LEU A 20 -32.63 -26.09 -4.42
N PHE A 21 -32.12 -26.39 -5.61
CA PHE A 21 -32.92 -26.93 -6.71
C PHE A 21 -33.51 -28.30 -6.36
N LEU A 22 -32.73 -29.19 -5.77
CA LEU A 22 -33.23 -30.49 -5.29
C LEU A 22 -34.34 -30.33 -4.24
N SER A 23 -34.20 -29.37 -3.32
CA SER A 23 -35.21 -29.10 -2.30
C SER A 23 -36.51 -28.58 -2.91
N ILE A 24 -36.42 -27.66 -3.87
CA ILE A 24 -37.58 -27.11 -4.58
C ILE A 24 -38.23 -28.17 -5.47
N ALA A 25 -37.45 -28.99 -6.16
CA ALA A 25 -37.96 -30.10 -6.97
C ALA A 25 -38.73 -31.12 -6.10
N PHE A 26 -38.24 -31.41 -4.90
CA PHE A 26 -38.91 -32.30 -3.95
C PHE A 26 -40.25 -31.71 -3.45
N LEU A 27 -40.27 -30.43 -3.08
CA LEU A 27 -41.51 -29.75 -2.67
C LEU A 27 -42.52 -29.67 -3.82
N ALA A 28 -42.07 -29.30 -5.02
CA ALA A 28 -42.90 -29.27 -6.21
C ALA A 28 -43.50 -30.64 -6.54
N PHE A 29 -42.70 -31.70 -6.44
CA PHE A 29 -43.17 -33.08 -6.62
C PHE A 29 -44.26 -33.43 -5.59
N LYS A 30 -44.05 -33.08 -4.32
CA LYS A 30 -45.02 -33.32 -3.25
C LYS A 30 -46.34 -32.57 -3.50
N ASP A 31 -46.29 -31.29 -3.83
CA ASP A 31 -47.48 -30.45 -4.04
C ASP A 31 -48.25 -30.90 -5.29
N ILE A 32 -47.57 -31.18 -6.40
CA ILE A 32 -48.21 -31.71 -7.62
C ILE A 32 -48.87 -33.05 -7.33
N ASN A 33 -48.21 -33.93 -6.59
CA ASN A 33 -48.78 -35.23 -6.25
C ASN A 33 -49.99 -35.10 -5.32
N GLN A 34 -49.97 -34.14 -4.39
CA GLN A 34 -51.13 -33.82 -3.55
C GLN A 34 -52.30 -33.29 -4.39
N SER A 35 -52.10 -32.26 -5.21
CA SER A 35 -53.16 -31.70 -6.07
C SER A 35 -53.71 -32.73 -7.06
N ARG A 36 -52.86 -33.64 -7.57
CA ARG A 36 -53.30 -34.77 -8.41
C ARG A 36 -54.19 -35.72 -7.63
N THR A 37 -53.84 -36.04 -6.39
CA THR A 37 -54.64 -36.92 -5.53
C THR A 37 -56.00 -36.28 -5.22
N GLU A 38 -56.02 -34.98 -4.92
CA GLU A 38 -57.27 -34.22 -4.70
C GLU A 38 -58.18 -34.21 -5.95
N MET A 39 -57.60 -34.04 -7.14
CA MET A 39 -58.33 -34.10 -8.40
C MET A 39 -58.94 -35.49 -8.65
N VAL A 40 -58.16 -36.56 -8.46
CA VAL A 40 -58.64 -37.94 -8.63
C VAL A 40 -59.76 -38.27 -7.65
N ASN A 41 -59.64 -37.86 -6.39
CA ASN A 41 -60.70 -38.08 -5.40
C ASN A 41 -61.97 -37.29 -5.73
N ALA A 42 -61.85 -36.05 -6.22
CA ALA A 42 -63.01 -35.25 -6.61
C ALA A 42 -63.76 -35.83 -7.83
N ASP A 43 -63.03 -36.38 -8.80
CA ASP A 43 -63.61 -37.10 -9.94
C ASP A 43 -64.36 -38.36 -9.49
N LEU A 44 -63.73 -39.14 -8.60
CA LEU A 44 -64.34 -40.32 -8.00
C LEU A 44 -65.60 -39.98 -7.18
N ASP A 45 -65.62 -38.85 -6.49
CA ASP A 45 -66.79 -38.37 -5.75
C ASP A 45 -67.96 -38.06 -6.70
N THR A 46 -67.71 -37.46 -7.86
CA THR A 46 -68.73 -37.22 -8.90
C THR A 46 -69.34 -38.52 -9.41
N ASP A 47 -68.51 -39.54 -9.65
CA ASP A 47 -68.96 -40.87 -10.04
C ASP A 47 -69.79 -41.52 -8.92
N LEU A 48 -69.31 -41.48 -7.68
CA LEU A 48 -70.03 -42.02 -6.52
C LEU A 48 -71.39 -41.34 -6.32
N VAL A 49 -71.49 -40.02 -6.49
CA VAL A 49 -72.77 -39.27 -6.46
C VAL A 49 -73.72 -39.78 -7.55
N THR A 50 -73.20 -39.99 -8.76
CA THR A 50 -73.97 -40.53 -9.89
C THR A 50 -74.48 -41.94 -9.59
N LEU A 51 -73.64 -42.79 -8.99
CA LEU A 51 -74.00 -44.13 -8.55
C LEU A 51 -75.07 -44.11 -7.45
N VAL A 52 -74.91 -43.29 -6.41
CA VAL A 52 -75.90 -43.12 -5.34
C VAL A 52 -77.24 -42.64 -5.91
N SER A 53 -77.23 -41.70 -6.85
CA SER A 53 -78.42 -41.22 -7.55
C SER A 53 -79.11 -42.33 -8.37
N ALA A 54 -78.33 -43.19 -9.04
CA ALA A 54 -78.88 -44.35 -9.76
C ALA A 54 -79.54 -45.35 -8.81
N VAL A 55 -78.94 -45.60 -7.64
CA VAL A 55 -79.51 -46.47 -6.61
C VAL A 55 -80.79 -45.87 -6.00
N GLU A 56 -80.83 -44.56 -5.72
CA GLU A 56 -82.06 -43.89 -5.24
C GLU A 56 -83.17 -43.98 -6.29
N ARG A 57 -82.86 -43.84 -7.59
CA ARG A 57 -83.86 -44.00 -8.65
C ARG A 57 -84.46 -45.41 -8.66
N VAL A 58 -83.66 -46.45 -8.45
CA VAL A 58 -84.17 -47.83 -8.29
C VAL A 58 -85.15 -47.90 -7.11
N ALA A 59 -84.74 -47.36 -5.96
CA ALA A 59 -85.58 -47.23 -4.78
C ALA A 59 -86.91 -46.51 -5.07
N HIS A 60 -86.85 -45.34 -5.71
CA HIS A 60 -88.01 -44.53 -6.08
C HIS A 60 -88.98 -45.27 -7.00
N HIS A 61 -88.50 -45.81 -8.12
CA HIS A 61 -89.38 -46.41 -9.12
C HIS A 61 -90.06 -47.68 -8.61
N HIS A 62 -89.40 -48.47 -7.77
CA HIS A 62 -90.00 -49.64 -7.14
C HIS A 62 -90.95 -49.27 -5.98
N ALA A 63 -90.75 -48.15 -5.30
CA ALA A 63 -91.72 -47.61 -4.34
C ALA A 63 -93.01 -47.13 -5.02
N VAL A 64 -92.90 -46.54 -6.22
CA VAL A 64 -94.06 -46.17 -7.04
C VAL A 64 -94.74 -47.42 -7.59
N GLU A 65 -93.99 -48.41 -8.07
CA GLU A 65 -94.53 -49.72 -8.51
C GLU A 65 -95.31 -50.40 -7.39
N ARG A 66 -94.81 -50.38 -6.15
CA ARG A 66 -95.53 -50.88 -4.96
C ARG A 66 -96.87 -50.17 -4.78
N GLY A 67 -96.88 -48.84 -4.86
CA GLY A 67 -98.09 -48.04 -4.66
C GLY A 67 -99.17 -48.36 -5.70
N LEU A 68 -98.78 -48.40 -6.98
CA LEU A 68 -99.69 -48.74 -8.08
C LEU A 68 -100.15 -50.20 -8.02
N THR A 69 -99.27 -51.11 -7.62
CA THR A 69 -99.59 -52.53 -7.41
C THR A 69 -100.62 -52.71 -6.30
N ALA A 70 -100.45 -52.03 -5.17
CA ALA A 70 -101.42 -52.06 -4.07
C ALA A 70 -102.79 -51.49 -4.51
N GLY A 71 -102.79 -50.43 -5.31
CA GLY A 71 -104.01 -49.86 -5.90
C GLY A 71 -104.71 -50.84 -6.85
N PHE A 72 -103.96 -51.47 -7.76
CA PHE A 72 -104.46 -52.47 -8.71
C PHE A 72 -105.03 -53.71 -8.01
N LEU A 73 -104.35 -54.25 -6.99
CA LEU A 73 -104.86 -55.39 -6.22
C LEU A 73 -106.10 -55.05 -5.39
N GLY A 74 -106.25 -53.78 -4.98
CA GLY A 74 -107.43 -53.29 -4.27
C GLY A 74 -108.63 -53.01 -5.18
N ASN A 75 -108.39 -52.61 -6.43
CA ASN A 75 -109.42 -52.35 -7.44
C ASN A 75 -108.89 -52.73 -8.86
N PRO A 76 -109.06 -53.99 -9.28
CA PRO A 76 -108.42 -54.53 -10.48
C PRO A 76 -109.13 -54.09 -11.78
N THR A 77 -108.85 -52.86 -12.19
CA THR A 77 -109.28 -52.29 -13.48
C THR A 77 -108.17 -52.39 -14.54
N GLU A 78 -108.54 -52.38 -15.82
CA GLU A 78 -107.55 -52.40 -16.91
C GLU A 78 -106.69 -51.12 -16.93
N GLU A 79 -107.26 -49.98 -16.54
CA GLU A 79 -106.52 -48.72 -16.39
C GLU A 79 -105.43 -48.82 -15.29
N ALA A 80 -105.77 -49.41 -14.13
CA ALA A 80 -104.81 -49.64 -13.06
C ALA A 80 -103.72 -50.65 -13.47
N ARG A 81 -104.08 -51.69 -14.23
CA ARG A 81 -103.12 -52.64 -14.82
C ARG A 81 -102.15 -51.96 -15.77
N ALA A 82 -102.63 -51.09 -16.65
CA ALA A 82 -101.80 -50.33 -17.57
C ALA A 82 -100.82 -49.40 -16.83
N LYS A 83 -101.28 -48.71 -15.78
CA LYS A 83 -100.42 -47.88 -14.91
C LYS A 83 -99.30 -48.69 -14.24
N VAL A 84 -99.62 -49.89 -13.75
CA VAL A 84 -98.60 -50.80 -13.18
C VAL A 84 -97.58 -51.22 -14.24
N ARG A 85 -98.03 -51.66 -15.43
CA ARG A 85 -97.13 -52.07 -16.52
C ARG A 85 -96.20 -50.93 -16.96
N ALA A 86 -96.73 -49.73 -17.18
CA ALA A 86 -95.92 -48.57 -17.54
C ALA A 86 -94.88 -48.22 -16.46
N GLN A 87 -95.20 -48.40 -15.18
CA GLN A 87 -94.24 -48.18 -14.10
C GLN A 87 -93.18 -49.28 -14.00
N ARG A 88 -93.51 -50.53 -14.38
CA ARG A 88 -92.54 -51.63 -14.42
C ARG A 88 -91.40 -51.34 -15.39
N GLU A 89 -91.71 -50.81 -16.56
CA GLU A 89 -90.69 -50.38 -17.54
C GLU A 89 -89.75 -49.33 -16.94
N LYS A 90 -90.28 -48.32 -16.22
CA LYS A 90 -89.47 -47.32 -15.54
C LYS A 90 -88.58 -47.93 -14.44
N ALA A 91 -89.12 -48.88 -13.68
CA ALA A 91 -88.38 -49.58 -12.63
C ALA A 91 -87.27 -50.48 -13.20
N ASP A 92 -87.51 -51.12 -14.34
CA ASP A 92 -86.52 -51.95 -15.03
C ASP A 92 -85.42 -51.07 -15.65
N ASN A 93 -85.79 -49.97 -16.32
CA ASN A 93 -84.83 -49.00 -16.84
C ASN A 93 -83.94 -48.41 -15.73
N ALA A 94 -84.49 -48.17 -14.53
CA ALA A 94 -83.69 -47.69 -13.39
C ALA A 94 -82.64 -48.74 -12.94
N LEU A 95 -83.00 -50.03 -12.95
CA LEU A 95 -82.07 -51.12 -12.63
C LEU A 95 -81.01 -51.31 -13.71
N ASP A 96 -81.38 -51.22 -14.98
CA ASP A 96 -80.43 -51.34 -16.09
C ASP A 96 -79.46 -50.15 -16.12
N ASN A 97 -79.95 -48.93 -15.83
CA ASN A 97 -79.09 -47.77 -15.63
C ASN A 97 -78.14 -47.98 -14.43
N LEU A 98 -78.63 -48.52 -13.31
CA LEU A 98 -77.77 -48.84 -12.16
C LEU A 98 -76.68 -49.86 -12.54
N ARG A 99 -77.03 -50.93 -13.25
CA ARG A 99 -76.06 -51.92 -13.74
C ARG A 99 -75.01 -51.28 -14.66
N THR A 100 -75.44 -50.36 -15.52
CA THR A 100 -74.54 -49.64 -16.43
C THR A 100 -73.54 -48.79 -15.65
N VAL A 101 -73.99 -48.00 -14.68
CA VAL A 101 -73.12 -47.17 -13.84
C VAL A 101 -72.22 -48.04 -12.94
N ALA A 102 -72.74 -49.13 -12.40
CA ALA A 102 -71.99 -50.06 -11.56
C ALA A 102 -70.90 -50.83 -12.31
N ASN A 103 -71.04 -51.01 -13.63
CA ASN A 103 -70.02 -51.62 -14.51
C ASN A 103 -68.96 -50.62 -14.98
N GLY A 104 -68.94 -49.39 -14.44
CA GLY A 104 -67.86 -48.43 -14.67
C GLY A 104 -66.50 -48.90 -14.13
N ASP A 105 -65.46 -48.11 -14.39
CA ASP A 105 -64.10 -48.38 -13.92
C ASP A 105 -63.96 -47.93 -12.46
N TRP A 106 -64.30 -48.82 -11.54
CA TRP A 106 -64.27 -48.55 -10.09
C TRP A 106 -63.01 -49.11 -9.45
N PRO A 107 -62.35 -48.37 -8.53
CA PRO A 107 -61.26 -48.92 -7.73
C PRO A 107 -61.71 -50.16 -6.95
N GLU A 108 -60.92 -51.24 -7.02
CA GLU A 108 -61.25 -52.52 -6.36
C GLU A 108 -61.51 -52.37 -4.84
N THR A 109 -60.88 -51.37 -4.22
CA THR A 109 -61.02 -51.04 -2.80
C THR A 109 -62.43 -50.61 -2.41
N LEU A 110 -63.23 -50.06 -3.34
CA LEU A 110 -64.61 -49.61 -3.08
C LEU A 110 -65.62 -50.76 -3.02
N GLN A 111 -65.27 -51.93 -3.58
CA GLN A 111 -66.11 -53.13 -3.57
C GLN A 111 -67.56 -52.88 -4.04
N VAL A 112 -67.76 -52.11 -5.11
CA VAL A 112 -69.08 -51.70 -5.62
C VAL A 112 -70.05 -52.88 -5.80
N ASN A 113 -69.55 -53.98 -6.37
CA ASN A 113 -70.33 -55.20 -6.56
C ASN A 113 -70.77 -55.85 -5.24
N ASN A 114 -69.95 -55.84 -4.20
CA ASN A 114 -70.31 -56.39 -2.89
C ASN A 114 -71.42 -55.59 -2.23
N ILE A 115 -71.39 -54.26 -2.37
CA ILE A 115 -72.42 -53.35 -1.83
C ILE A 115 -73.76 -53.55 -2.55
N LEU A 116 -73.76 -53.77 -3.87
CA LEU A 116 -74.97 -53.97 -4.68
C LEU A 116 -75.52 -55.39 -4.65
N ASN A 117 -74.70 -56.40 -4.32
CA ASN A 117 -75.09 -57.80 -4.36
C ASN A 117 -76.38 -58.13 -3.58
N PRO A 118 -76.63 -57.60 -2.36
CA PRO A 118 -77.88 -57.84 -1.65
C PRO A 118 -79.11 -57.33 -2.41
N LEU A 119 -78.99 -56.20 -3.12
CA LEU A 119 -80.05 -55.63 -3.95
C LEU A 119 -80.31 -56.50 -5.18
N TYR A 120 -79.28 -56.86 -5.93
CA TYR A 120 -79.41 -57.70 -7.13
C TYR A 120 -79.93 -59.11 -6.80
N THR A 121 -79.45 -59.71 -5.70
CA THR A 121 -79.95 -61.01 -5.27
C THR A 121 -81.45 -60.96 -4.91
N TRP A 122 -81.90 -59.88 -4.27
CA TRP A 122 -83.32 -59.69 -3.95
C TRP A 122 -84.16 -59.48 -5.20
N GLU A 123 -83.63 -58.75 -6.19
CA GLU A 123 -84.28 -58.44 -7.46
C GLU A 123 -84.63 -59.68 -8.30
N ASN A 124 -83.88 -60.78 -8.18
CA ASN A 124 -84.16 -62.03 -8.90
C ASN A 124 -85.59 -62.56 -8.71
N ASN A 125 -86.24 -62.24 -7.59
CA ASN A 125 -87.62 -62.66 -7.31
C ASN A 125 -88.70 -61.76 -7.96
N LYS A 126 -88.30 -60.64 -8.61
CA LYS A 126 -89.21 -59.64 -9.18
C LYS A 126 -90.19 -60.23 -10.19
N GLY A 127 -89.72 -61.10 -11.08
CA GLY A 127 -90.55 -61.72 -12.12
C GLY A 127 -91.68 -62.55 -11.54
N SER A 128 -91.39 -63.38 -10.53
CA SER A 128 -92.39 -64.19 -9.83
C SER A 128 -93.41 -63.31 -9.10
N VAL A 129 -92.95 -62.27 -8.40
CA VAL A 129 -93.85 -61.33 -7.70
C VAL A 129 -94.78 -60.61 -8.67
N ARG A 130 -94.26 -60.10 -9.80
CA ARG A 130 -95.06 -59.45 -10.84
C ARG A 130 -96.09 -60.40 -11.47
N SER A 131 -95.71 -61.66 -11.71
CA SER A 131 -96.64 -62.69 -12.20
C SER A 131 -97.77 -62.97 -11.19
N ASN A 132 -97.45 -63.05 -9.89
CA ASN A 132 -98.47 -63.23 -8.85
C ASN A 132 -99.41 -62.02 -8.76
N VAL A 133 -98.89 -60.80 -8.93
CA VAL A 133 -99.69 -59.57 -9.00
C VAL A 133 -100.66 -59.61 -10.19
N ASP A 134 -100.19 -59.99 -11.37
CA ASP A 134 -101.01 -60.04 -12.60
C ASP A 134 -102.14 -61.08 -12.49
N ASN A 135 -101.91 -62.15 -11.73
CA ASN A 135 -102.89 -63.19 -11.38
C ASN A 135 -103.76 -62.85 -10.15
N LEU A 136 -103.68 -61.61 -9.63
CA LEU A 136 -104.40 -61.14 -8.43
C LEU A 136 -104.06 -61.90 -7.12
N GLN A 137 -102.93 -62.61 -7.09
CA GLN A 137 -102.42 -63.36 -5.94
C GLN A 137 -101.24 -62.65 -5.24
N GLY A 138 -101.05 -61.35 -5.49
CA GLY A 138 -99.89 -60.57 -5.07
C GLY A 138 -99.84 -60.14 -3.60
N LYS A 139 -100.29 -60.95 -2.62
CA LYS A 139 -100.32 -60.57 -1.19
C LYS A 139 -98.94 -60.15 -0.65
N GLU A 140 -97.87 -60.79 -1.13
CA GLU A 140 -96.48 -60.51 -0.73
C GLU A 140 -95.84 -59.33 -1.48
N ALA A 141 -96.50 -58.76 -2.49
CA ALA A 141 -95.90 -57.72 -3.34
C ALA A 141 -95.48 -56.48 -2.52
N PHE A 142 -96.31 -56.06 -1.55
CA PHE A 142 -95.99 -54.93 -0.68
C PHE A 142 -94.71 -55.16 0.12
N LYS A 143 -94.53 -56.36 0.68
CA LYS A 143 -93.35 -56.75 1.45
C LYS A 143 -92.12 -56.84 0.55
N TYR A 144 -92.27 -57.44 -0.64
CA TYR A 144 -91.20 -57.56 -1.61
C TYR A 144 -90.62 -56.21 -2.04
N TYR A 145 -91.45 -55.29 -2.53
CA TYR A 145 -90.96 -53.98 -3.00
C TYR A 145 -90.41 -53.12 -1.86
N SER A 146 -90.97 -53.23 -0.64
CA SER A 146 -90.41 -52.58 0.54
C SER A 146 -89.02 -53.13 0.90
N GLY A 147 -88.84 -54.45 0.79
CA GLY A 147 -87.54 -55.10 1.01
C GLY A 147 -86.49 -54.77 -0.07
N LEU A 148 -86.94 -54.56 -1.30
CA LEU A 148 -86.09 -54.10 -2.41
C LEU A 148 -85.65 -52.64 -2.16
N ASN A 149 -86.61 -51.78 -1.83
CA ASN A 149 -86.35 -50.37 -1.57
C ASN A 149 -85.38 -50.18 -0.39
N SER A 150 -85.59 -50.90 0.72
CA SER A 150 -84.68 -50.87 1.86
C SER A 150 -83.25 -51.29 1.49
N ARG A 151 -83.07 -52.32 0.65
CA ARG A 151 -81.75 -52.75 0.18
C ARG A 151 -81.10 -51.71 -0.74
N ALA A 152 -81.86 -51.08 -1.62
CA ALA A 152 -81.37 -49.99 -2.44
C ALA A 152 -80.91 -48.81 -1.56
N LEU A 153 -81.72 -48.37 -0.60
CA LEU A 153 -81.32 -47.29 0.32
C LEU A 153 -80.10 -47.65 1.19
N ASN A 154 -79.95 -48.92 1.60
CA ASN A 154 -78.76 -49.37 2.33
C ASN A 154 -77.50 -49.36 1.46
N ALA A 155 -77.61 -49.76 0.19
CA ALA A 155 -76.51 -49.66 -0.77
C ALA A 155 -76.13 -48.19 -1.01
N ALA A 156 -77.12 -47.31 -1.21
CA ALA A 156 -76.91 -45.87 -1.35
C ALA A 156 -76.20 -45.27 -0.11
N ASN A 157 -76.60 -45.64 1.11
CA ASN A 157 -75.92 -45.21 2.33
C ASN A 157 -74.48 -45.69 2.39
N SER A 158 -74.20 -46.93 1.96
CA SER A 158 -72.85 -47.48 1.95
C SER A 158 -71.94 -46.72 0.97
N PHE A 159 -72.46 -46.37 -0.21
CA PHE A 159 -71.72 -45.55 -1.18
C PHE A 159 -71.48 -44.13 -0.69
N THR A 160 -72.42 -43.50 0.01
CA THR A 160 -72.23 -42.19 0.62
C THR A 160 -71.05 -42.18 1.61
N LEU A 161 -70.79 -43.29 2.31
CA LEU A 161 -69.63 -43.37 3.22
C LEU A 161 -68.28 -43.34 2.49
N LEU A 162 -68.25 -43.71 1.21
CA LEU A 162 -67.06 -43.73 0.37
C LEU A 162 -66.75 -42.37 -0.27
N VAL A 163 -67.72 -41.43 -0.25
CA VAL A 163 -67.51 -40.06 -0.73
C VAL A 163 -66.53 -39.34 0.21
N SER A 164 -65.51 -38.74 -0.40
CA SER A 164 -64.39 -38.05 0.25
C SER A 164 -64.73 -36.60 0.57
N ASP A 165 -65.40 -35.88 -0.34
CA ASP A 165 -65.83 -34.50 -0.11
C ASP A 165 -66.90 -34.44 0.99
N SER A 166 -66.57 -33.71 2.06
CA SER A 166 -67.41 -33.60 3.24
C SER A 166 -68.77 -32.96 2.95
N SER A 167 -68.80 -31.99 2.02
CA SER A 167 -70.01 -31.24 1.69
C SER A 167 -70.97 -32.09 0.87
N ALA A 168 -70.46 -32.78 -0.16
CA ALA A 168 -71.22 -33.74 -0.95
C ALA A 168 -71.74 -34.88 -0.08
N LYS A 169 -70.90 -35.43 0.81
CA LYS A 169 -71.26 -36.48 1.76
C LYS A 169 -72.38 -36.07 2.72
N GLN A 170 -72.32 -34.85 3.26
CA GLN A 170 -73.34 -34.31 4.15
C GLN A 170 -74.68 -34.14 3.42
N LEU A 171 -74.66 -33.55 2.22
CA LEU A 171 -75.87 -33.36 1.41
C LEU A 171 -76.46 -34.70 0.94
N LEU A 172 -75.64 -35.67 0.56
CA LEU A 172 -76.11 -37.03 0.26
C LEU A 172 -76.77 -37.68 1.47
N THR A 173 -76.19 -37.52 2.66
CA THR A 173 -76.77 -38.05 3.90
C THR A 173 -78.14 -37.43 4.17
N GLN A 174 -78.29 -36.11 3.98
CA GLN A 174 -79.58 -35.42 4.06
C GLN A 174 -80.58 -35.93 3.02
N GLY A 175 -80.14 -36.10 1.76
CA GLY A 175 -80.94 -36.65 0.68
C GLY A 175 -81.42 -38.07 0.99
N LEU A 176 -80.56 -38.93 1.53
CA LEU A 176 -80.94 -40.30 1.89
C LEU A 176 -81.87 -40.36 3.09
N LEU A 177 -81.78 -39.43 4.05
CA LEU A 177 -82.80 -39.27 5.10
C LEU A 177 -84.16 -38.87 4.52
N LEU A 178 -84.20 -37.95 3.54
CA LEU A 178 -85.44 -37.59 2.82
C LEU A 178 -85.99 -38.77 2.02
N ALA A 179 -85.12 -39.58 1.39
CA ALA A 179 -85.52 -40.79 0.67
C ALA A 179 -86.08 -41.86 1.63
N GLN A 180 -85.51 -42.01 2.83
CA GLN A 180 -86.06 -42.86 3.89
C GLN A 180 -87.42 -42.37 4.37
N MET A 181 -87.58 -41.06 4.61
CA MET A 181 -88.88 -40.48 4.98
C MET A 181 -89.93 -40.75 3.89
N LYS A 182 -89.57 -40.47 2.63
CA LYS A 182 -90.40 -40.73 1.44
C LYS A 182 -90.84 -42.19 1.37
N GLU A 183 -89.94 -43.13 1.68
CA GLU A 183 -90.27 -44.55 1.74
C GLU A 183 -91.30 -44.86 2.85
N LYS A 184 -91.09 -44.37 4.07
CA LYS A 184 -92.01 -44.62 5.20
C LYS A 184 -93.37 -43.97 4.98
N LEU A 185 -93.43 -42.76 4.44
CA LEU A 185 -94.66 -42.12 3.99
C LEU A 185 -95.38 -42.96 2.92
N GLY A 186 -94.62 -43.54 1.99
CA GLY A 186 -95.14 -44.45 0.97
C GLY A 186 -95.73 -45.74 1.55
N GLN A 187 -95.11 -46.31 2.59
CA GLN A 187 -95.61 -47.49 3.30
C GLN A 187 -96.88 -47.19 4.08
N ARG A 188 -96.87 -46.09 4.86
CA ARG A 188 -98.04 -45.56 5.58
C ARG A 188 -99.22 -45.33 4.64
N ARG A 189 -98.99 -44.60 3.53
CA ARG A 189 -99.99 -44.36 2.49
C ARG A 189 -100.61 -45.67 2.00
N GLY A 190 -99.79 -46.65 1.64
CA GLY A 190 -100.27 -47.92 1.07
C GLY A 190 -101.12 -48.73 2.04
N LYS A 191 -100.71 -48.85 3.32
CA LYS A 191 -101.45 -49.59 4.33
C LYS A 191 -102.74 -48.89 4.74
N LEU A 192 -102.68 -47.58 5.01
CA LEU A 192 -103.87 -46.81 5.36
C LEU A 192 -104.85 -46.71 4.18
N ASN A 193 -104.38 -46.68 2.93
CA ASN A 193 -105.28 -46.72 1.78
C ASN A 193 -106.13 -47.99 1.73
N ALA A 194 -105.52 -49.14 2.06
CA ALA A 194 -106.24 -50.40 2.16
C ALA A 194 -107.24 -50.41 3.34
N VAL A 195 -106.89 -49.77 4.47
CA VAL A 195 -107.78 -49.60 5.63
C VAL A 195 -108.99 -48.72 5.27
N MET A 196 -108.78 -47.59 4.61
CA MET A 196 -109.87 -46.70 4.16
C MET A 196 -110.79 -47.38 3.15
N ALA A 197 -110.24 -48.16 2.22
CA ALA A 197 -111.03 -48.91 1.23
C ALA A 197 -111.88 -50.02 1.87
N LYS A 198 -111.34 -50.71 2.90
CA LYS A 198 -112.04 -51.80 3.60
C LYS A 198 -112.92 -51.33 4.76
N ARG A 199 -112.79 -50.08 5.19
CA ARG A 199 -113.41 -49.51 6.41
C ARG A 199 -113.22 -50.40 7.65
N SER A 200 -112.04 -51.01 7.75
CA SER A 200 -111.64 -51.85 8.87
C SER A 200 -110.11 -51.92 8.95
N ILE A 201 -109.59 -52.11 10.17
CA ILE A 201 -108.16 -52.28 10.44
C ILE A 201 -107.97 -53.49 11.34
N SER A 202 -107.04 -54.38 10.97
CA SER A 202 -106.60 -55.48 11.82
C SER A 202 -105.47 -55.03 12.75
N GLU A 203 -105.33 -55.67 13.91
CA GLU A 203 -104.26 -55.39 14.88
C GLU A 203 -102.86 -55.38 14.23
N ALA A 204 -102.52 -56.40 13.42
CA ALA A 204 -101.25 -56.45 12.72
C ALA A 204 -101.00 -55.26 11.76
N VAL A 205 -102.04 -54.67 11.16
CA VAL A 205 -101.89 -53.50 10.28
C VAL A 205 -101.81 -52.22 11.12
N ARG A 206 -102.49 -52.17 12.27
CA ARG A 206 -102.36 -51.09 13.24
C ARG A 206 -100.91 -50.97 13.72
N ASP A 207 -100.32 -52.08 14.16
CA ASP A 207 -98.93 -52.13 14.65
C ASP A 207 -97.93 -51.70 13.57
N GLU A 208 -98.13 -52.15 12.32
CA GLU A 208 -97.29 -51.72 11.20
C GLU A 208 -97.38 -50.21 10.95
N VAL A 209 -98.58 -49.64 10.94
CA VAL A 209 -98.77 -48.20 10.72
C VAL A 209 -98.21 -47.38 11.88
N GLU A 210 -98.37 -47.84 13.12
CA GLU A 210 -97.73 -47.22 14.28
C GLU A 210 -96.20 -47.27 14.19
N GLY A 211 -95.64 -48.40 13.72
CA GLY A 211 -94.21 -48.52 13.40
C GLY A 211 -93.76 -47.47 12.38
N TYR A 212 -94.48 -47.34 11.26
CA TYR A 212 -94.15 -46.33 10.25
C TYR A 212 -94.27 -44.90 10.79
N ASN A 213 -95.29 -44.59 11.61
CA ASN A 213 -95.43 -43.28 12.23
C ASN A 213 -94.24 -42.95 13.14
N ARG A 214 -93.81 -43.91 13.99
CA ARG A 214 -92.61 -43.71 14.84
C ARG A 214 -91.35 -43.47 14.02
N GLU A 215 -91.16 -44.20 12.93
CA GLU A 215 -90.01 -44.00 12.05
C GLU A 215 -90.09 -42.66 11.28
N ILE A 216 -91.28 -42.24 10.85
CA ILE A 216 -91.49 -40.92 10.22
C ILE A 216 -91.11 -39.82 11.20
N THR A 217 -91.57 -39.89 12.46
CA THR A 217 -91.19 -38.92 13.51
C THR A 217 -89.68 -38.93 13.73
N TYR A 218 -89.07 -40.10 13.89
CA TYR A 218 -87.62 -40.23 14.08
C TYR A 218 -86.81 -39.63 12.93
N VAL A 219 -87.21 -39.88 11.68
CA VAL A 219 -86.53 -39.31 10.51
C VAL A 219 -86.80 -37.80 10.42
N THR A 220 -87.99 -37.33 10.79
CA THR A 220 -88.33 -35.90 10.84
C THR A 220 -87.41 -35.17 11.83
N ASP A 221 -87.23 -35.70 13.04
CA ASP A 221 -86.33 -35.11 14.04
C ASP A 221 -84.88 -35.06 13.52
N LYS A 222 -84.42 -36.12 12.87
CA LYS A 222 -83.09 -36.14 12.23
C LYS A 222 -82.97 -35.08 11.12
N LEU A 223 -83.99 -34.95 10.28
CA LEU A 223 -83.99 -33.96 9.20
C LEU A 223 -83.98 -32.53 9.76
N LEU A 224 -84.75 -32.25 10.81
CA LEU A 224 -84.75 -30.94 11.47
C LEU A 224 -83.39 -30.57 12.08
N LEU A 225 -82.60 -31.56 12.50
CA LEU A 225 -81.25 -31.36 13.06
C LEU A 225 -80.14 -31.30 12.00
N ASN A 226 -80.33 -31.93 10.84
CA ASN A 226 -79.23 -32.14 9.87
C ASN A 226 -79.41 -31.43 8.53
N LEU A 227 -80.61 -30.98 8.17
CA LEU A 227 -80.83 -30.23 6.92
C LEU A 227 -80.15 -28.86 6.98
N SER A 228 -79.53 -28.45 5.87
CA SER A 228 -78.96 -27.11 5.72
C SER A 228 -80.04 -26.04 5.61
N ASP A 229 -79.72 -24.78 5.93
CA ASP A 229 -80.68 -23.69 6.15
C ASP A 229 -81.80 -23.55 5.11
N ASP A 230 -81.48 -23.66 3.82
CA ASP A 230 -82.51 -23.55 2.78
C ASP A 230 -83.46 -24.76 2.73
N PHE A 231 -82.90 -25.98 2.73
CA PHE A 231 -83.70 -27.20 2.78
C PHE A 231 -84.47 -27.34 4.09
N LEU A 232 -83.91 -26.87 5.21
CA LEU A 232 -84.56 -26.85 6.50
C LEU A 232 -85.80 -25.93 6.48
N ARG A 233 -85.71 -24.75 5.85
CA ARG A 233 -86.88 -23.86 5.67
C ARG A 233 -87.97 -24.52 4.82
N GLN A 234 -87.59 -25.10 3.67
CA GLN A 234 -88.53 -25.80 2.79
C GLN A 234 -89.21 -26.97 3.50
N PHE A 235 -88.42 -27.77 4.24
CA PHE A 235 -88.91 -28.91 5.00
C PHE A 235 -89.83 -28.50 6.15
N LYS A 236 -89.47 -27.46 6.91
CA LYS A 236 -90.33 -26.90 7.97
C LYS A 236 -91.67 -26.44 7.40
N ALA A 237 -91.65 -25.63 6.35
CA ALA A 237 -92.86 -25.13 5.69
C ALA A 237 -93.77 -26.26 5.17
N MET A 238 -93.18 -27.33 4.63
CA MET A 238 -93.89 -28.54 4.24
C MET A 238 -94.49 -29.28 5.45
N SER A 239 -93.68 -29.52 6.49
CA SER A 239 -94.08 -30.29 7.68
C SER A 239 -95.16 -29.60 8.51
N SER A 240 -95.17 -28.25 8.54
CA SER A 240 -96.18 -27.44 9.23
C SER A 240 -97.33 -27.00 8.30
N SER A 241 -97.46 -27.61 7.12
CA SER A 241 -98.57 -27.31 6.23
C SER A 241 -99.87 -27.91 6.77
N SER A 242 -101.00 -27.25 6.52
CA SER A 242 -102.32 -27.74 6.91
C SER A 242 -102.64 -29.13 6.33
N VAL A 243 -102.06 -29.47 5.17
CA VAL A 243 -102.17 -30.79 4.55
C VAL A 243 -101.41 -31.85 5.36
N SER A 244 -100.18 -31.54 5.80
CA SER A 244 -99.36 -32.47 6.61
C SER A 244 -100.01 -32.74 7.97
N GLU A 245 -100.44 -31.69 8.68
CA GLU A 245 -101.15 -31.82 9.97
C GLU A 245 -102.43 -32.66 9.84
N ARG A 246 -103.20 -32.44 8.77
CA ARG A 246 -104.42 -33.20 8.49
C ARG A 246 -104.11 -34.67 8.20
N ILE A 247 -103.03 -34.98 7.47
CA ILE A 247 -102.62 -36.36 7.19
C ILE A 247 -102.21 -37.08 8.49
N ASP A 248 -101.48 -36.41 9.38
CA ASP A 248 -101.04 -37.01 10.64
C ASP A 248 -102.22 -37.24 11.59
N ASP A 249 -103.18 -36.30 11.66
CA ASP A 249 -104.44 -36.48 12.39
C ASP A 249 -105.28 -37.65 11.83
N ILE A 250 -105.45 -37.73 10.51
CA ILE A 250 -106.15 -38.86 9.86
C ILE A 250 -105.43 -40.18 10.17
N SER A 251 -104.09 -40.18 10.12
CA SER A 251 -103.28 -41.36 10.41
C SER A 251 -103.46 -41.81 11.86
N ALA A 252 -103.51 -40.89 12.82
CA ALA A 252 -103.72 -41.17 14.24
C ALA A 252 -105.15 -41.69 14.51
N ARG A 253 -106.17 -41.05 13.93
CA ARG A 253 -107.58 -41.49 14.07
C ARG A 253 -107.82 -42.85 13.44
N ALA A 254 -107.18 -43.16 12.31
CA ALA A 254 -107.34 -44.44 11.63
C ALA A 254 -106.77 -45.66 12.40
N ILE A 255 -105.87 -45.43 13.37
CA ILE A 255 -105.23 -46.49 14.15
C ILE A 255 -105.75 -46.61 15.59
N GLN A 256 -106.75 -45.83 15.99
CA GLN A 256 -107.38 -45.95 17.31
C GLN A 256 -107.98 -47.35 17.52
N ASP A 257 -108.25 -47.72 18.78
CA ASP A 257 -108.83 -49.03 19.12
C ASP A 257 -110.20 -49.25 18.46
N SER A 258 -110.99 -48.18 18.32
CA SER A 258 -112.30 -48.17 17.63
C SER A 258 -112.41 -46.94 16.71
N PRO A 259 -111.83 -46.99 15.50
CA PRO A 259 -111.80 -45.85 14.59
C PRO A 259 -113.17 -45.60 13.96
N ASP A 260 -113.64 -44.35 13.99
CA ASP A 260 -114.87 -43.95 13.31
C ASP A 260 -114.61 -43.65 11.83
N PHE A 261 -114.79 -44.67 10.98
CA PHE A 261 -114.63 -44.58 9.53
C PHE A 261 -115.63 -43.63 8.83
N THR A 262 -116.67 -43.14 9.52
CA THR A 262 -117.58 -42.14 8.95
C THR A 262 -116.97 -40.73 8.93
N THR A 263 -115.99 -40.48 9.80
CA THR A 263 -115.27 -39.20 9.93
C THR A 263 -113.92 -39.18 9.19
N LEU A 264 -113.52 -40.32 8.62
CA LEU A 264 -112.30 -40.49 7.86
C LEU A 264 -112.56 -40.27 6.36
N PRO A 265 -111.57 -39.76 5.61
CA PRO A 265 -111.72 -39.52 4.17
C PRO A 265 -111.93 -40.82 3.39
N SER A 266 -112.44 -40.70 2.16
CA SER A 266 -112.44 -41.81 1.22
C SER A 266 -111.01 -42.27 0.89
N SER A 267 -110.88 -43.52 0.43
CA SER A 267 -109.59 -44.05 -0.04
C SER A 267 -108.95 -43.17 -1.12
N SER A 268 -109.75 -42.61 -2.04
CA SER A 268 -109.24 -41.72 -3.09
C SER A 268 -108.71 -40.39 -2.52
N GLU A 269 -109.41 -39.78 -1.57
CA GLU A 269 -108.99 -38.54 -0.92
C GLU A 269 -107.72 -38.74 -0.07
N TRP A 270 -107.66 -39.82 0.72
CA TRP A 270 -106.46 -40.21 1.46
C TRP A 270 -105.27 -40.42 0.52
N PHE A 271 -105.47 -41.20 -0.54
CA PHE A 271 -104.41 -41.47 -1.51
C PHE A 271 -103.91 -40.20 -2.19
N GLY A 272 -104.81 -39.27 -2.53
CA GLY A 272 -104.46 -37.96 -3.09
C GLY A 272 -103.58 -37.14 -2.15
N MET A 273 -104.05 -36.88 -0.92
CA MET A 273 -103.33 -36.08 0.07
C MET A 273 -101.96 -36.70 0.42
N ALA A 274 -101.92 -38.01 0.69
CA ALA A 274 -100.66 -38.68 1.01
C ALA A 274 -99.69 -38.72 -0.18
N THR A 275 -100.19 -38.77 -1.42
CA THR A 275 -99.35 -38.67 -2.62
C THR A 275 -98.80 -37.26 -2.79
N GLU A 276 -99.58 -36.23 -2.46
CA GLU A 276 -99.11 -34.84 -2.45
C GLU A 276 -97.98 -34.62 -1.44
N GLN A 277 -98.12 -35.10 -0.20
CA GLN A 277 -97.07 -35.01 0.83
C GLN A 277 -95.78 -35.72 0.38
N ILE A 278 -95.88 -36.92 -0.19
CA ILE A 278 -94.74 -37.64 -0.77
C ILE A 278 -94.11 -36.84 -1.92
N GLY A 279 -94.93 -36.19 -2.75
CA GLY A 279 -94.47 -35.33 -3.85
C GLY A 279 -93.69 -34.12 -3.36
N GLN A 280 -94.10 -33.49 -2.26
CA GLN A 280 -93.38 -32.38 -1.64
C GLN A 280 -92.01 -32.83 -1.09
N VAL A 281 -91.94 -33.97 -0.39
CA VAL A 281 -90.66 -34.56 0.04
C VAL A 281 -89.78 -34.93 -1.15
N ALA A 282 -90.36 -35.52 -2.21
CA ALA A 282 -89.64 -35.88 -3.43
C ALA A 282 -89.09 -34.66 -4.17
N LYS A 283 -89.77 -33.50 -4.11
CA LYS A 283 -89.27 -32.24 -4.67
C LYS A 283 -88.03 -31.76 -3.93
N ILE A 284 -88.08 -31.72 -2.59
CA ILE A 284 -86.91 -31.33 -1.75
C ILE A 284 -85.74 -32.30 -2.02
N LEU A 285 -86.03 -33.60 -2.05
CA LEU A 285 -85.06 -34.65 -2.35
C LEU A 285 -84.38 -34.43 -3.71
N GLY A 286 -85.15 -34.12 -4.76
CA GLY A 286 -84.62 -33.83 -6.10
C GLY A 286 -83.68 -32.63 -6.09
N THR A 287 -84.06 -31.53 -5.42
CA THR A 287 -83.21 -30.34 -5.27
C THR A 287 -81.92 -30.65 -4.50
N VAL A 288 -81.99 -31.49 -3.44
CA VAL A 288 -80.80 -31.92 -2.70
C VAL A 288 -79.86 -32.70 -3.60
N PHE A 289 -80.36 -33.69 -4.36
CA PHE A 289 -79.52 -34.48 -5.27
C PHE A 289 -78.91 -33.64 -6.40
N GLU A 290 -79.61 -32.64 -6.92
CA GLU A 290 -79.06 -31.70 -7.89
C GLU A 290 -77.93 -30.85 -7.27
N GLN A 291 -78.12 -30.35 -6.04
CA GLN A 291 -77.10 -29.58 -5.33
C GLN A 291 -75.86 -30.43 -4.99
N VAL A 292 -76.04 -31.70 -4.61
CA VAL A 292 -74.92 -32.63 -4.40
C VAL A 292 -74.11 -32.76 -5.68
N LYS A 293 -74.79 -33.02 -6.81
CA LYS A 293 -74.12 -33.21 -8.09
C LYS A 293 -73.36 -31.95 -8.50
N GLN A 294 -74.00 -30.79 -8.41
CA GLN A 294 -73.35 -29.51 -8.69
C GLN A 294 -72.11 -29.29 -7.80
N ASN A 295 -72.21 -29.57 -6.49
CA ASN A 295 -71.07 -29.43 -5.58
C ASN A 295 -69.91 -30.36 -5.94
N ALA A 296 -70.20 -31.61 -6.34
CA ALA A 296 -69.19 -32.57 -6.77
C ALA A 296 -68.50 -32.10 -8.06
N ASP A 297 -69.28 -31.67 -9.06
CA ASP A 297 -68.78 -31.12 -10.33
C ASP A 297 -67.92 -29.86 -10.11
N ASP A 298 -68.39 -28.92 -9.26
CA ASP A 298 -67.65 -27.70 -8.91
C ASP A 298 -66.35 -28.02 -8.18
N LYS A 299 -66.36 -29.03 -7.29
CA LYS A 299 -65.18 -29.48 -6.56
C LYS A 299 -64.15 -30.13 -7.50
N ALA A 300 -64.60 -30.96 -8.44
CA ALA A 300 -63.73 -31.56 -9.46
C ALA A 300 -63.10 -30.50 -10.37
N SER A 301 -63.89 -29.54 -10.86
CA SER A 301 -63.41 -28.42 -11.66
C SER A 301 -62.40 -27.54 -10.91
N SER A 302 -62.67 -27.28 -9.63
CA SER A 302 -61.76 -26.52 -8.75
C SER A 302 -60.45 -27.27 -8.52
N ALA A 303 -60.49 -28.58 -8.28
CA ALA A 303 -59.30 -29.41 -8.08
C ALA A 303 -58.44 -29.49 -9.35
N TYR A 304 -59.08 -29.60 -10.52
CA TYR A 304 -58.39 -29.55 -11.82
C TYR A 304 -57.69 -28.20 -12.05
N SER A 305 -58.40 -27.10 -11.79
CA SER A 305 -57.85 -25.75 -11.91
C SER A 305 -56.69 -25.51 -10.94
N ALA A 306 -56.81 -25.98 -9.69
CA ALA A 306 -55.76 -25.90 -8.68
C ALA A 306 -54.49 -26.67 -9.09
N LEU A 307 -54.63 -27.85 -9.69
CA LEU A 307 -53.50 -28.62 -10.22
C LEU A 307 -52.77 -27.85 -11.33
N ILE A 308 -53.49 -27.26 -12.28
CA ILE A 308 -52.88 -26.46 -13.37
C ILE A 308 -52.13 -25.25 -12.80
N ILE A 309 -52.75 -24.50 -11.88
CA ILE A 309 -52.13 -23.34 -11.24
C ILE A 309 -50.85 -23.75 -10.49
N THR A 310 -50.89 -24.87 -9.76
CA THR A 310 -49.73 -25.40 -9.03
C THR A 310 -48.58 -25.72 -9.98
N ILE A 311 -48.86 -26.38 -11.11
CA ILE A 311 -47.85 -26.67 -12.14
C ILE A 311 -47.27 -25.38 -12.72
N LEU A 312 -48.10 -24.38 -13.06
CA LEU A 312 -47.64 -23.10 -13.59
C LEU A 312 -46.75 -22.33 -12.60
N MET A 313 -47.12 -22.31 -11.32
CA MET A 313 -46.34 -21.67 -10.26
C MET A 313 -44.98 -22.34 -10.08
N VAL A 314 -44.92 -23.68 -10.10
CA VAL A 314 -43.67 -24.44 -10.05
C VAL A 314 -42.76 -24.07 -11.23
N VAL A 315 -43.31 -24.03 -12.45
CA VAL A 315 -42.55 -23.64 -13.66
C VAL A 315 -42.04 -22.20 -13.54
N LEU A 316 -42.86 -21.27 -13.07
CA LEU A 316 -42.48 -19.86 -12.89
C LEU A 316 -41.35 -19.70 -11.88
N VAL A 317 -41.40 -20.41 -10.75
CA VAL A 317 -40.33 -20.40 -9.73
C VAL A 317 -39.02 -20.96 -10.31
N ILE A 318 -39.08 -22.06 -11.07
CA ILE A 318 -37.90 -22.64 -11.72
C ILE A 318 -37.27 -21.65 -12.70
N VAL A 319 -38.07 -20.99 -13.55
CA VAL A 319 -37.58 -19.98 -14.51
C VAL A 319 -36.98 -18.78 -13.80
N PHE A 320 -37.64 -18.28 -12.74
CA PHE A 320 -37.15 -17.16 -11.95
C PHE A 320 -35.78 -17.44 -11.31
N ILE A 321 -35.61 -18.63 -10.73
CA ILE A 321 -34.33 -19.07 -10.16
C ILE A 321 -33.26 -19.17 -11.25
N ALA A 322 -33.60 -19.72 -12.42
CA ALA A 322 -32.67 -19.82 -13.54
C ALA A 322 -32.18 -18.44 -14.03
N ILE A 323 -33.07 -17.43 -14.08
CA ILE A 323 -32.73 -16.06 -14.47
C ILE A 323 -31.79 -15.41 -13.44
N ILE A 324 -32.13 -15.47 -12.15
CA ILE A 324 -31.27 -14.93 -11.08
C ILE A 324 -29.89 -15.58 -11.12
N TYR A 325 -29.86 -16.89 -11.31
CA TYR A 325 -28.62 -17.65 -11.34
C TYR A 325 -27.74 -17.25 -12.53
N GLN A 326 -28.33 -17.15 -13.72
CA GLN A 326 -27.63 -16.70 -14.92
C GLN A 326 -27.06 -15.27 -14.75
N ALA A 327 -27.82 -14.38 -14.12
CA ALA A 327 -27.37 -13.02 -13.81
C ALA A 327 -26.18 -13.01 -12.83
N LEU A 328 -26.26 -13.76 -11.73
CA LEU A 328 -25.20 -13.85 -10.73
C LEU A 328 -23.88 -14.38 -11.31
N ILE A 329 -23.93 -15.50 -12.05
CA ILE A 329 -22.74 -16.07 -12.69
C ILE A 329 -22.14 -15.08 -13.69
N SER A 330 -22.97 -14.46 -14.53
CA SER A 330 -22.50 -13.51 -15.54
C SER A 330 -21.79 -12.30 -14.91
N ILE A 331 -22.33 -11.77 -13.82
CA ILE A 331 -21.74 -10.64 -13.09
C ILE A 331 -20.39 -11.04 -12.48
N ILE A 332 -20.33 -12.15 -11.74
CA ILE A 332 -19.10 -12.59 -11.05
C ILE A 332 -18.01 -12.95 -12.06
N THR A 333 -18.33 -13.77 -13.07
CA THR A 333 -17.34 -14.25 -14.05
C THR A 333 -16.78 -13.13 -14.91
N LYS A 334 -17.62 -12.17 -15.36
CA LYS A 334 -17.16 -11.02 -16.14
C LYS A 334 -16.20 -10.15 -15.33
N GLN A 335 -16.54 -9.85 -14.08
CA GLN A 335 -15.71 -9.04 -13.19
C GLN A 335 -14.38 -9.73 -12.85
N LEU A 336 -14.42 -11.03 -12.52
CA LEU A 336 -13.21 -11.80 -12.23
C LEU A 336 -12.27 -11.88 -13.43
N LYS A 337 -12.82 -12.06 -14.64
CA LYS A 337 -12.04 -12.17 -15.88
C LYS A 337 -11.33 -10.86 -16.21
N VAL A 338 -11.96 -9.71 -15.95
CA VAL A 338 -11.33 -8.39 -16.11
C VAL A 338 -10.20 -8.20 -15.10
N LEU A 339 -10.44 -8.51 -13.82
CA LEU A 339 -9.42 -8.38 -12.78
C LEU A 339 -8.20 -9.27 -13.08
N VAL A 340 -8.41 -10.54 -13.43
CA VAL A 340 -7.35 -11.47 -13.81
C VAL A 340 -6.61 -11.01 -15.06
N ALA A 341 -7.33 -10.58 -16.11
CA ALA A 341 -6.70 -10.12 -17.34
C ALA A 341 -5.82 -8.88 -17.13
N ASN A 342 -6.22 -7.96 -16.25
CA ASN A 342 -5.41 -6.79 -15.91
C ASN A 342 -4.19 -7.16 -15.06
N LEU A 343 -4.34 -8.08 -14.11
CA LEU A 343 -3.22 -8.61 -13.32
C LEU A 343 -2.21 -9.39 -14.19
N ASP A 344 -2.69 -10.19 -15.15
CA ASP A 344 -1.83 -10.91 -16.10
C ASP A 344 -1.05 -9.93 -16.98
N LYS A 345 -1.66 -8.82 -17.41
CA LYS A 345 -0.93 -7.76 -18.14
C LYS A 345 0.20 -7.16 -17.30
N ILE A 346 -0.07 -6.86 -16.03
CA ILE A 346 0.95 -6.35 -15.11
C ILE A 346 2.07 -7.37 -14.93
N ALA A 347 1.75 -8.65 -14.72
CA ALA A 347 2.74 -9.70 -14.50
C ALA A 347 3.58 -10.02 -15.75
N ALA A 348 2.97 -10.02 -16.94
CA ALA A 348 3.66 -10.38 -18.19
C ALA A 348 4.41 -9.21 -18.83
N GLN A 349 3.93 -7.98 -18.67
CA GLN A 349 4.45 -6.80 -19.37
C GLN A 349 5.03 -5.73 -18.43
N GLY A 350 4.94 -5.91 -17.12
CA GLY A 350 5.39 -4.92 -16.13
C GLY A 350 4.61 -3.60 -16.17
N ASP A 351 3.41 -3.58 -16.76
CA ASP A 351 2.65 -2.35 -16.98
C ASP A 351 1.89 -1.90 -15.72
N LEU A 352 2.50 -1.01 -14.94
CA LEU A 352 1.93 -0.45 -13.70
C LEU A 352 0.98 0.74 -13.96
N THR A 353 0.70 1.07 -15.22
CA THR A 353 -0.23 2.16 -15.61
C THR A 353 -1.68 1.70 -15.69
N VAL A 354 -1.91 0.38 -15.66
CA VAL A 354 -3.24 -0.22 -15.82
C VAL A 354 -4.10 0.09 -14.60
N ASP A 355 -5.22 0.76 -14.83
CA ASP A 355 -6.26 0.97 -13.81
C ASP A 355 -7.01 -0.35 -13.57
N VAL A 356 -6.79 -0.92 -12.39
CA VAL A 356 -7.51 -2.12 -11.95
C VAL A 356 -8.71 -1.80 -11.07
N SER A 357 -9.01 -0.50 -10.85
CA SER A 357 -10.11 -0.06 -10.00
C SER A 357 -11.46 -0.44 -10.59
N MET A 358 -12.31 -0.99 -9.72
CA MET A 358 -13.68 -1.35 -10.03
C MET A 358 -14.61 -0.42 -9.28
N SER A 359 -15.62 0.12 -9.97
CA SER A 359 -16.62 1.02 -9.38
C SER A 359 -17.63 0.31 -8.47
N THR A 360 -17.40 -0.96 -8.13
CA THR A 360 -18.31 -1.79 -7.34
C THR A 360 -18.00 -1.68 -5.85
N SER A 361 -19.03 -1.74 -5.02
CA SER A 361 -18.93 -1.66 -3.56
C SER A 361 -18.95 -3.02 -2.86
N ASN A 362 -18.72 -4.10 -3.61
CA ASN A 362 -18.65 -5.47 -3.10
C ASN A 362 -17.20 -5.90 -2.80
N GLU A 363 -17.02 -7.15 -2.37
CA GLU A 363 -15.74 -7.75 -2.01
C GLU A 363 -14.74 -7.70 -3.18
N LEU A 364 -15.21 -7.86 -4.42
CA LEU A 364 -14.35 -7.72 -5.61
C LEU A 364 -13.86 -6.27 -5.81
N GLY A 365 -14.69 -5.28 -5.49
CA GLY A 365 -14.30 -3.87 -5.50
C GLY A 365 -13.32 -3.51 -4.38
N GLU A 366 -13.43 -4.13 -3.21
CA GLU A 366 -12.41 -4.02 -2.16
C GLU A 366 -11.07 -4.63 -2.59
N ILE A 367 -11.06 -5.85 -3.11
CA ILE A 367 -9.86 -6.51 -3.63
C ILE A 367 -9.22 -5.65 -4.72
N SER A 368 -10.01 -5.22 -5.70
CA SER A 368 -9.57 -4.35 -6.79
C SER A 368 -8.91 -3.06 -6.27
N ARG A 369 -9.50 -2.40 -5.27
CA ARG A 369 -8.91 -1.19 -4.65
C ARG A 369 -7.61 -1.49 -3.92
N SER A 370 -7.54 -2.54 -3.11
CA SER A 370 -6.30 -2.93 -2.41
C SER A 370 -5.18 -3.30 -3.38
N VAL A 371 -5.51 -4.01 -4.46
CA VAL A 371 -4.57 -4.31 -5.55
C VAL A 371 -4.13 -3.01 -6.23
N ASN A 372 -5.04 -2.10 -6.54
CA ASN A 372 -4.72 -0.80 -7.13
C ASN A 372 -3.78 0.02 -6.25
N THR A 373 -4.04 0.09 -4.95
CA THR A 373 -3.15 0.76 -3.98
C THR A 373 -1.76 0.13 -3.99
N THR A 374 -1.67 -1.20 -4.09
CA THR A 374 -0.39 -1.91 -4.19
C THR A 374 0.35 -1.58 -5.48
N ILE A 375 -0.35 -1.53 -6.62
CA ILE A 375 0.22 -1.15 -7.92
C ILE A 375 0.70 0.30 -7.89
N LEU A 376 -0.07 1.23 -7.31
CA LEU A 376 0.35 2.63 -7.15
C LEU A 376 1.60 2.75 -6.27
N ALA A 377 1.66 2.01 -5.15
CA ALA A 377 2.86 1.97 -4.32
C ALA A 377 4.07 1.40 -5.06
N LEU A 378 3.88 0.34 -5.87
CA LEU A 378 4.94 -0.19 -6.74
C LEU A 378 5.37 0.84 -7.80
N ARG A 379 4.42 1.57 -8.39
CA ARG A 379 4.68 2.63 -9.37
C ARG A 379 5.53 3.74 -8.75
N ASP A 380 5.16 4.20 -7.56
CA ASP A 380 5.89 5.24 -6.84
C ASP A 380 7.28 4.74 -6.41
N LEU A 381 7.41 3.46 -6.03
CA LEU A 381 8.71 2.82 -5.76
C LEU A 381 9.59 2.79 -7.02
N VAL A 382 9.05 2.40 -8.18
CA VAL A 382 9.80 2.37 -9.46
C VAL A 382 10.24 3.79 -9.85
N LYS A 383 9.36 4.79 -9.73
CA LYS A 383 9.71 6.21 -10.00
C LYS A 383 10.76 6.75 -9.02
N GLY A 384 10.62 6.42 -7.74
CA GLY A 384 11.58 6.77 -6.69
C GLY A 384 12.95 6.12 -6.94
N LEU A 385 12.95 4.87 -7.42
CA LEU A 385 14.17 4.15 -7.80
C LEU A 385 14.82 4.78 -9.04
N GLY A 386 14.06 5.13 -10.07
CA GLY A 386 14.58 5.87 -11.24
C GLY A 386 15.21 7.21 -10.86
N THR A 387 14.58 7.97 -9.97
CA THR A 387 15.14 9.23 -9.44
C THR A 387 16.42 8.98 -8.64
N SER A 388 16.47 7.89 -7.86
CA SER A 388 17.65 7.50 -7.09
C SER A 388 18.81 7.06 -7.98
N ILE A 389 18.54 6.31 -9.05
CA ILE A 389 19.54 5.92 -10.06
C ILE A 389 20.11 7.17 -10.74
N ALA A 390 19.26 8.11 -11.18
CA ALA A 390 19.72 9.36 -11.80
C ALA A 390 20.61 10.18 -10.85
N THR A 391 20.21 10.27 -9.58
CA THR A 391 20.98 10.97 -8.54
C THR A 391 22.31 10.27 -8.25
N SER A 392 22.29 8.95 -8.12
CA SER A 392 23.47 8.09 -7.91
C SER A 392 24.44 8.19 -9.09
N SER A 393 23.94 8.18 -10.33
CA SER A 393 24.76 8.29 -11.54
C SER A 393 25.40 9.66 -11.66
N ARG A 394 24.71 10.73 -11.26
CA ARG A 394 25.30 12.07 -11.14
C ARG A 394 26.38 12.11 -10.07
N LEU A 395 26.17 11.45 -8.92
CA LEU A 395 27.15 11.38 -7.84
C LEU A 395 28.40 10.61 -8.27
N SER A 396 28.27 9.48 -8.96
CA SER A 396 29.40 8.74 -9.56
C SER A 396 30.20 9.62 -10.51
N ALA A 397 29.54 10.35 -11.42
CA ALA A 397 30.24 11.27 -12.32
C ALA A 397 30.98 12.41 -11.57
N GLN A 398 30.42 12.90 -10.47
CA GLN A 398 31.07 13.88 -9.59
C GLN A 398 32.27 13.28 -8.85
N LEU A 399 32.15 12.04 -8.35
CA LEU A 399 33.24 11.29 -7.71
C LEU A 399 34.40 11.04 -8.68
N GLU A 400 34.10 10.63 -9.92
CA GLU A 400 35.12 10.42 -10.96
C GLU A 400 35.88 11.71 -11.25
N LYS A 401 35.14 12.81 -11.41
CA LYS A 401 35.74 14.13 -11.62
C LYS A 401 36.61 14.57 -10.44
N ALA A 402 36.11 14.44 -9.21
CA ALA A 402 36.85 14.78 -8.00
C ALA A 402 38.11 13.91 -7.82
N SER A 403 38.04 12.63 -8.17
CA SER A 403 39.18 11.71 -8.14
C SER A 403 40.24 12.10 -9.16
N SER A 404 39.82 12.47 -10.38
CA SER A 404 40.74 12.97 -11.41
C SER A 404 41.39 14.30 -11.03
N GLU A 405 40.65 15.21 -10.39
CA GLU A 405 41.19 16.47 -9.87
C GLU A 405 42.21 16.22 -8.76
N MET A 406 41.91 15.34 -7.81
CA MET A 406 42.82 14.94 -6.73
C MET A 406 44.09 14.26 -7.26
N LEU A 407 44.00 13.37 -8.26
CA LEU A 407 45.20 12.78 -8.90
C LEU A 407 46.10 13.85 -9.51
N LYS A 408 45.51 14.85 -10.16
CA LYS A 408 46.25 15.95 -10.76
C LYS A 408 46.91 16.81 -9.70
N ASP A 409 46.19 17.13 -8.63
CA ASP A 409 46.70 17.97 -7.53
C ASP A 409 47.81 17.25 -6.76
N ALA A 410 47.65 15.96 -6.46
CA ALA A 410 48.69 15.13 -5.87
C ALA A 410 49.95 15.11 -6.76
N GLY A 411 49.79 14.90 -8.07
CA GLY A 411 50.92 14.95 -9.01
C GLY A 411 51.62 16.31 -9.07
N ASN A 412 50.86 17.41 -8.99
CA ASN A 412 51.42 18.76 -8.89
C ASN A 412 52.19 18.96 -7.57
N THR A 413 51.64 18.46 -6.46
CA THR A 413 52.28 18.51 -5.15
C THR A 413 53.59 17.74 -5.16
N GLN A 414 53.65 16.52 -5.70
CA GLN A 414 54.89 15.75 -5.84
C GLN A 414 55.95 16.52 -6.64
N GLN A 415 55.56 17.11 -7.78
CA GLN A 415 56.47 17.90 -8.60
C GLN A 415 56.98 19.15 -7.87
N LEU A 416 56.11 19.84 -7.13
CA LEU A 416 56.47 21.02 -6.35
C LEU A 416 57.43 20.63 -5.21
N THR A 417 57.15 19.54 -4.50
CA THR A 417 58.00 18.99 -3.44
C THR A 417 59.39 18.66 -3.98
N ALA A 418 59.49 18.02 -5.15
CA ALA A 418 60.77 17.73 -5.80
C ALA A 418 61.57 19.01 -6.14
N ASN A 419 60.88 20.05 -6.62
CA ASN A 419 61.51 21.34 -6.92
C ASN A 419 62.01 22.04 -5.64
N ILE A 420 61.21 22.03 -4.57
CA ILE A 420 61.59 22.63 -3.28
C ILE A 420 62.75 21.85 -2.67
N ALA A 421 62.75 20.51 -2.73
CA ALA A 421 63.86 19.70 -2.25
C ALA A 421 65.19 20.06 -2.95
N SER A 422 65.16 20.28 -4.26
CA SER A 422 66.34 20.75 -5.00
C SER A 422 66.79 22.14 -4.57
N ALA A 423 65.84 23.05 -4.30
CA ALA A 423 66.16 24.40 -3.82
C ALA A 423 66.75 24.39 -2.40
N VAL A 424 66.21 23.54 -1.52
CA VAL A 424 66.68 23.31 -0.15
C VAL A 424 68.10 22.75 -0.15
N GLU A 425 68.41 21.78 -1.02
CA GLU A 425 69.78 21.28 -1.18
C GLU A 425 70.74 22.40 -1.64
N GLN A 426 70.31 23.23 -2.58
CA GLN A 426 71.11 24.38 -3.03
C GLN A 426 71.33 25.39 -1.88
N VAL A 427 70.31 25.67 -1.06
CA VAL A 427 70.45 26.50 0.13
C VAL A 427 71.45 25.88 1.11
N ALA A 428 71.37 24.58 1.38
CA ALA A 428 72.30 23.86 2.26
C ALA A 428 73.75 23.96 1.80
N VAL A 429 74.00 23.89 0.48
CA VAL A 429 75.33 24.09 -0.11
C VAL A 429 75.79 25.53 0.11
N THR A 430 74.95 26.52 -0.23
CA THR A 430 75.31 27.94 -0.08
C THR A 430 75.56 28.35 1.38
N SER A 431 74.79 27.83 2.34
CA SER A 431 75.03 28.08 3.77
C SER A 431 76.39 27.54 4.22
N ARG A 432 76.79 26.34 3.75
CA ARG A 432 78.13 25.80 4.00
C ARG A 432 79.23 26.67 3.40
N GLU A 433 79.04 27.17 2.19
CA GLU A 433 80.00 28.09 1.53
C GLU A 433 80.10 29.44 2.27
N ILE A 434 78.98 29.98 2.78
CA ILE A 434 78.97 31.22 3.57
C ILE A 434 79.69 31.02 4.91
N ALA A 435 79.47 29.89 5.58
CA ALA A 435 80.15 29.57 6.83
C ALA A 435 81.68 29.47 6.60
N GLN A 436 82.10 28.79 5.53
CA GLN A 436 83.52 28.70 5.17
C GLN A 436 84.10 30.07 4.82
N SER A 437 83.41 30.87 4.01
CA SER A 437 83.85 32.23 3.65
C SER A 437 83.96 33.14 4.86
N SER A 438 83.10 32.96 5.87
CA SER A 438 83.16 33.68 7.14
C SER A 438 84.40 33.29 7.95
N LEU A 439 84.77 32.00 7.99
CA LEU A 439 86.00 31.54 8.64
C LEU A 439 87.25 32.12 7.94
N ASP A 440 87.26 32.14 6.62
CA ASP A 440 88.36 32.71 5.83
C ASP A 440 88.48 34.23 6.09
N THR A 441 87.35 34.93 6.15
CA THR A 441 87.27 36.36 6.48
C THR A 441 87.78 36.63 7.90
N LEU A 442 87.40 35.81 8.87
CA LEU A 442 87.88 35.91 10.25
C LEU A 442 89.41 35.75 10.33
N SER A 443 89.97 34.79 9.57
CA SER A 443 91.42 34.61 9.47
C SER A 443 92.11 35.83 8.86
N ALA A 444 91.54 36.41 7.79
CA ALA A 444 92.08 37.60 7.15
C ALA A 444 92.02 38.83 8.07
N SER A 445 90.93 39.02 8.82
CA SER A 445 90.81 40.10 9.81
C SER A 445 91.86 40.00 10.92
N LYS A 446 92.13 38.80 11.43
CA LYS A 446 93.20 38.59 12.42
C LYS A 446 94.57 38.94 11.89
N GLN A 447 94.87 38.57 10.64
CA GLN A 447 96.11 38.96 9.98
C GLN A 447 96.21 40.49 9.80
N LEU A 448 95.10 41.17 9.48
CA LEU A 448 95.05 42.63 9.39
C LEU A 448 95.27 43.31 10.75
N ASP A 449 94.69 42.79 11.84
CA ASP A 449 94.95 43.28 13.19
C ASP A 449 96.43 43.16 13.57
N GLU A 450 97.06 42.01 13.28
CA GLU A 450 98.48 41.79 13.49
C GLU A 450 99.34 42.79 12.70
N LEU A 451 99.05 42.98 11.40
CA LEU A 451 99.76 43.94 10.55
C LEU A 451 99.57 45.38 11.05
N ALA A 452 98.37 45.77 11.47
CA ALA A 452 98.09 47.08 12.03
C ALA A 452 98.89 47.30 13.33
N ASN A 453 98.95 46.30 14.22
CA ASN A 453 99.77 46.35 15.43
C ASN A 453 101.28 46.48 15.11
N GLN A 454 101.77 45.78 14.09
CA GLN A 454 103.16 45.93 13.61
C GLN A 454 103.42 47.34 13.06
N SER A 455 102.50 47.90 12.27
CA SER A 455 102.59 49.27 11.76
C SER A 455 102.57 50.31 12.88
N LEU A 456 101.74 50.12 13.93
CA LEU A 456 101.72 50.99 15.10
C LEU A 456 103.08 50.99 15.82
N LYS A 457 103.67 49.80 16.02
CA LYS A 457 104.99 49.66 16.63
C LYS A 457 106.09 50.30 15.78
N ALA A 458 106.06 50.12 14.45
CA ALA A 458 107.00 50.76 13.53
C ALA A 458 106.90 52.30 13.56
N ASN A 459 105.69 52.86 13.51
CA ASN A 459 105.49 54.31 13.62
C ASN A 459 106.01 54.86 14.96
N GLN A 460 105.78 54.15 16.07
CA GLN A 460 106.33 54.55 17.37
C GLN A 460 107.86 54.56 17.37
N ASN A 461 108.51 53.55 16.78
CA ASN A 461 109.96 53.50 16.67
C ASN A 461 110.53 54.62 15.79
N ILE A 462 109.88 54.93 14.66
CA ILE A 462 110.26 56.04 13.78
C ILE A 462 110.16 57.36 14.55
N ARG A 463 109.07 57.58 15.29
CA ARG A 463 108.89 58.77 16.11
C ARG A 463 110.02 58.93 17.13
N ASN A 464 110.33 57.88 17.90
CA ASN A 464 111.42 57.92 18.88
C ASN A 464 112.78 58.24 18.21
N SER A 465 113.02 57.69 17.01
CA SER A 465 114.24 57.95 16.24
C SER A 465 114.31 59.39 15.73
N MET A 466 113.17 59.96 15.30
CA MET A 466 113.08 61.37 14.89
C MET A 466 113.24 62.34 16.05
N GLU A 467 112.71 62.02 17.24
CA GLU A 467 112.94 62.80 18.46
C GLU A 467 114.43 62.81 18.83
N THR A 468 115.11 61.66 18.73
CA THR A 468 116.56 61.56 18.94
C THR A 468 117.33 62.39 17.91
N LEU A 469 116.97 62.29 16.63
CA LEU A 469 117.60 63.07 15.55
C LEU A 469 117.39 64.58 15.72
N ALA A 470 116.22 65.00 16.20
CA ALA A 470 115.94 66.39 16.50
C ALA A 470 116.88 66.94 17.57
N ASP A 471 117.15 66.15 18.62
CA ASP A 471 118.08 66.53 19.69
C ASP A 471 119.54 66.53 19.22
N ASP A 472 119.97 65.57 18.41
CA ASP A 472 121.30 65.56 17.79
C ASP A 472 121.52 66.82 16.93
N ILE A 473 120.54 67.19 16.11
CA ILE A 473 120.60 68.38 15.24
C ILE A 473 120.65 69.69 16.06
N LYS A 474 119.96 69.79 17.20
CA LYS A 474 120.13 70.93 18.12
C LYS A 474 121.56 71.02 18.64
N GLY A 475 122.19 69.88 18.92
CA GLY A 475 123.61 69.80 19.29
C GLY A 475 124.53 70.35 18.19
N VAL A 476 124.30 69.94 16.94
CA VAL A 476 125.06 70.45 15.78
C VAL A 476 124.83 71.95 15.58
N GLN A 477 123.59 72.44 15.75
CA GLN A 477 123.24 73.86 15.63
C GLN A 477 124.03 74.71 16.64
N LYS A 478 124.11 74.25 17.89
CA LYS A 478 124.87 74.92 18.94
C LYS A 478 126.35 74.98 18.60
N ASN A 479 126.95 73.86 18.18
CA ASN A 479 128.37 73.80 17.83
C ASN A 479 128.72 74.70 16.62
N ALA A 480 127.85 74.75 15.61
CA ALA A 480 128.02 75.64 14.46
C ALA A 480 127.93 77.12 14.87
N GLY A 481 126.99 77.49 15.76
CA GLY A 481 126.90 78.85 16.30
C GLY A 481 128.12 79.26 17.13
N GLU A 482 128.64 78.35 17.96
CA GLU A 482 129.88 78.57 18.71
C GLU A 482 131.09 78.75 17.77
N MET A 483 131.16 77.96 16.69
CA MET A 483 132.19 78.07 15.67
C MET A 483 132.14 79.42 14.93
N GLU A 484 130.95 79.92 14.58
CA GLU A 484 130.79 81.25 13.98
C GLU A 484 131.30 82.35 14.91
N MET A 485 130.96 82.29 16.21
CA MET A 485 131.48 83.24 17.20
C MET A 485 133.01 83.20 17.29
N LYS A 486 133.61 82.01 17.33
CA LYS A 486 135.08 81.84 17.41
C LYS A 486 135.79 82.35 16.15
N VAL A 487 135.23 82.10 14.97
CA VAL A 487 135.76 82.65 13.70
C VAL A 487 135.71 84.19 13.73
N GLY A 488 134.64 84.78 14.27
CA GLY A 488 134.52 86.22 14.48
C GLY A 488 135.58 86.80 15.42
N GLU A 489 135.80 86.16 16.58
CA GLU A 489 136.85 86.55 17.54
C GLU A 489 138.25 86.53 16.90
N ILE A 490 138.60 85.46 16.17
CA ILE A 490 139.90 85.34 15.51
C ILE A 490 140.07 86.41 14.42
N SER A 491 139.01 86.73 13.68
CA SER A 491 139.05 87.76 12.64
C SER A 491 139.40 89.14 13.22
N THR A 492 138.82 89.49 14.38
CA THR A 492 139.15 90.75 15.11
C THR A 492 140.61 90.76 15.60
N ILE A 493 141.11 89.61 16.05
CA ILE A 493 142.52 89.48 16.47
C ILE A 493 143.44 89.68 15.25
N LEU A 494 143.12 89.12 14.09
CA LEU A 494 143.91 89.31 12.86
C LEU A 494 143.89 90.75 12.36
N GLU A 495 142.77 91.46 12.46
CA GLU A 495 142.72 92.89 12.14
C GLU A 495 143.66 93.70 13.04
N THR A 496 143.72 93.33 14.32
CA THR A 496 144.69 93.90 15.28
C THR A 496 146.13 93.54 14.91
N ILE A 497 146.42 92.28 14.50
CA ILE A 497 147.75 91.84 14.06
C ILE A 497 148.17 92.54 12.77
N ASN A 498 147.27 92.74 11.82
CA ASN A 498 147.54 93.49 10.60
C ASN A 498 147.86 94.95 10.91
N THR A 499 147.11 95.57 11.82
CA THR A 499 147.37 96.93 12.31
C THR A 499 148.74 97.02 13.00
N LEU A 500 149.08 96.07 13.86
CA LEU A 500 150.39 95.97 14.51
C LEU A 500 151.52 95.72 13.51
N SER A 501 151.30 94.85 12.53
CA SER A 501 152.27 94.56 11.47
C SER A 501 152.49 95.80 10.59
N ASP A 502 151.47 96.59 10.31
CA ASP A 502 151.60 97.87 9.60
C ASP A 502 152.38 98.91 10.39
N GLN A 503 152.06 99.04 11.67
CA GLN A 503 152.81 99.90 12.58
C GLN A 503 154.26 99.44 12.69
N THR A 504 154.51 98.14 12.78
CA THR A 504 155.85 97.55 12.87
C THR A 504 156.62 97.75 11.57
N ASN A 505 155.97 97.59 10.42
CA ASN A 505 156.54 97.85 9.09
C ASN A 505 156.92 99.33 8.92
N LEU A 506 156.08 100.26 9.40
CA LEU A 506 156.35 101.70 9.42
C LEU A 506 157.48 102.07 10.38
N LEU A 507 157.49 101.52 11.59
CA LEU A 507 158.56 101.72 12.57
C LEU A 507 159.89 101.19 12.05
N ALA A 508 159.88 100.00 11.45
CA ALA A 508 161.03 99.39 10.83
C ALA A 508 161.52 100.19 9.61
N LEU A 509 160.62 100.68 8.77
CA LEU A 509 160.97 101.58 7.66
C LEU A 509 161.63 102.87 8.18
N ASN A 510 161.07 103.49 9.22
CA ASN A 510 161.65 104.68 9.84
C ASN A 510 163.03 104.39 10.45
N ALA A 511 163.19 103.25 11.11
CA ALA A 511 164.47 102.81 11.66
C ALA A 511 165.50 102.51 10.55
N ALA A 512 165.10 101.91 9.42
CA ALA A 512 165.96 101.64 8.27
C ALA A 512 166.42 102.94 7.60
N ILE A 513 165.52 103.92 7.46
CA ILE A 513 165.83 105.27 6.96
C ILE A 513 166.87 105.95 7.87
N GLU A 514 166.66 105.95 9.18
CA GLU A 514 167.57 106.64 10.10
C GLU A 514 168.92 105.92 10.24
N ALA A 515 168.92 104.60 10.12
CA ALA A 515 170.13 103.79 10.07
C ALA A 515 170.93 104.02 8.77
N ALA A 516 170.28 104.17 7.62
CA ALA A 516 170.95 104.59 6.39
C ALA A 516 171.55 106.01 6.52
N ARG A 517 170.90 106.90 7.28
CA ARG A 517 171.34 108.27 7.55
C ARG A 517 172.62 108.35 8.39
N ALA A 518 172.83 107.40 9.30
CA ALA A 518 174.04 107.31 10.12
C ALA A 518 175.28 106.74 9.38
N GLY A 519 175.15 106.37 8.10
CA GLY A 519 176.27 105.91 7.26
C GLY A 519 176.93 104.63 7.78
N GLU A 520 178.27 104.58 7.82
CA GLU A 520 179.04 103.43 8.30
C GLU A 520 178.66 103.03 9.74
N HIS A 521 178.27 103.98 10.61
CA HIS A 521 177.86 103.70 11.99
C HIS A 521 176.46 103.07 12.10
N GLY A 522 175.60 103.22 11.08
CA GLY A 522 174.22 102.73 11.08
C GLY A 522 174.02 101.39 10.40
N ARG A 523 175.06 100.83 9.76
CA ARG A 523 174.94 99.61 8.93
C ARG A 523 174.34 98.41 9.66
N GLY A 524 174.71 98.22 10.93
CA GLY A 524 174.14 97.17 11.78
C GLY A 524 172.65 97.38 12.09
N PHE A 525 172.25 98.63 12.36
CA PHE A 525 170.85 98.98 12.62
C PHE A 525 169.97 98.87 11.36
N ALA A 526 170.50 99.20 10.18
CA ALA A 526 169.76 99.14 8.93
C ALA A 526 169.39 97.70 8.56
N VAL A 527 170.31 96.75 8.78
CA VAL A 527 170.06 95.33 8.55
C VAL A 527 168.97 94.81 9.49
N VAL A 528 169.00 95.19 10.77
CA VAL A 528 167.96 94.80 11.73
C VAL A 528 166.61 95.41 11.34
N ALA A 529 166.59 96.68 10.93
CA ALA A 529 165.37 97.36 10.55
C ALA A 529 164.74 96.77 9.27
N ASP A 530 165.53 96.46 8.23
CA ASP A 530 165.02 95.78 7.03
C ASP A 530 164.52 94.35 7.35
N GLU A 531 165.15 93.65 8.29
CA GLU A 531 164.71 92.32 8.72
C GLU A 531 163.39 92.40 9.51
N VAL A 532 163.23 93.39 10.40
CA VAL A 532 161.94 93.66 11.09
C VAL A 532 160.86 94.06 10.08
N ARG A 533 161.21 94.83 9.04
CA ARG A 533 160.29 95.23 7.96
C ARG A 533 159.80 94.01 7.17
N LYS A 534 160.70 93.12 6.78
CA LYS A 534 160.35 91.84 6.13
C LYS A 534 159.51 90.95 7.04
N LEU A 535 159.82 90.88 8.34
CA LEU A 535 159.02 90.13 9.30
C LEU A 535 157.59 90.68 9.40
N ALA A 536 157.45 92.01 9.47
CA ALA A 536 156.17 92.69 9.53
C ALA A 536 155.34 92.46 8.26
N GLN A 537 155.95 92.56 7.08
CA GLN A 537 155.28 92.27 5.81
C GLN A 537 154.88 90.79 5.70
N SER A 538 155.75 89.86 6.12
CA SER A 538 155.46 88.42 6.15
C SER A 538 154.34 88.08 7.16
N SER A 539 154.30 88.77 8.30
CA SER A 539 153.25 88.66 9.32
C SER A 539 151.89 89.14 8.78
N ARG A 540 151.88 90.23 8.02
CA ARG A 540 150.68 90.73 7.32
C ARG A 540 150.21 89.77 6.23
N GLU A 541 151.10 89.32 5.34
CA GLU A 541 150.76 88.36 4.29
C GLU A 541 150.21 87.04 4.87
N SER A 542 150.75 86.59 5.99
CA SER A 542 150.25 85.40 6.70
C SER A 542 148.87 85.66 7.33
N SER A 543 148.67 86.82 7.93
CA SER A 543 147.39 87.23 8.52
C SER A 543 146.29 87.39 7.47
N ASP A 544 146.60 87.94 6.29
CA ASP A 544 145.66 88.05 5.17
C ASP A 544 145.27 86.67 4.59
N LYS A 545 146.22 85.73 4.53
CA LYS A 545 145.93 84.32 4.19
C LYS A 545 144.99 83.67 5.21
N ILE A 546 145.23 83.88 6.51
CA ILE A 546 144.35 83.35 7.57
C ILE A 546 142.97 84.01 7.50
N SER A 547 142.90 85.32 7.25
CA SER A 547 141.64 86.07 7.08
C SER A 547 140.81 85.49 5.92
N THR A 548 141.45 85.18 4.80
CA THR A 548 140.79 84.53 3.65
C THR A 548 140.24 83.15 4.04
N LEU A 549 141.03 82.33 4.74
CA LEU A 549 140.58 81.01 5.23
C LEU A 549 139.41 81.12 6.23
N LEU A 550 139.44 82.11 7.12
CA LEU A 550 138.35 82.37 8.07
C LEU A 550 137.08 82.85 7.37
N SER A 551 137.20 83.67 6.31
CA SER A 551 136.06 84.06 5.48
C SER A 551 135.42 82.83 4.81
N SER A 552 136.23 81.92 4.26
CA SER A 552 135.71 80.65 3.71
C SER A 552 135.10 79.76 4.79
N LEU A 553 135.68 79.70 5.99
CA LEU A 553 135.12 78.98 7.15
C LEU A 553 133.78 79.57 7.60
N ARG A 554 133.65 80.90 7.61
CA ARG A 554 132.40 81.59 7.93
C ARG A 554 131.32 81.29 6.90
N GLU A 555 131.65 81.36 5.62
CA GLU A 555 130.73 81.02 4.54
C GLU A 555 130.28 79.55 4.63
N ALA A 556 131.20 78.62 4.89
CA ALA A 556 130.87 77.22 5.14
C ALA A 556 129.97 77.04 6.38
N SER A 557 130.21 77.79 7.46
CA SER A 557 129.37 77.78 8.66
C SER A 557 127.94 78.25 8.38
N VAL A 558 127.76 79.30 7.58
CA VAL A 558 126.43 79.78 7.17
C VAL A 558 125.68 78.73 6.35
N VAL A 559 126.38 78.03 5.44
CA VAL A 559 125.78 76.90 4.70
C VAL A 559 125.34 75.79 5.65
N VAL A 560 126.18 75.40 6.61
CA VAL A 560 125.87 74.37 7.62
C VAL A 560 124.65 74.76 8.46
N VAL A 561 124.54 76.01 8.91
CA VAL A 561 123.37 76.51 9.67
C VAL A 561 122.09 76.48 8.82
N ASN A 562 122.17 76.86 7.55
CA ASN A 562 121.03 76.78 6.63
C ASN A 562 120.56 75.33 6.41
N ASP A 563 121.50 74.38 6.26
CA ASP A 563 121.16 72.96 6.10
C ASP A 563 120.60 72.35 7.40
N ILE A 564 121.08 72.79 8.57
CA ILE A 564 120.47 72.45 9.86
C ILE A 564 119.01 72.90 9.93
N ASN A 565 118.70 74.15 9.55
CA ASN A 565 117.33 74.66 9.57
C ASN A 565 116.40 73.86 8.64
N LYS A 566 116.88 73.49 7.44
CA LYS A 566 116.15 72.60 6.54
C LYS A 566 115.94 71.20 7.13
N ASN A 567 116.91 70.67 7.85
CA ASN A 567 116.79 69.37 8.51
C ASN A 567 115.77 69.41 9.65
N VAL A 568 115.72 70.50 10.43
CA VAL A 568 114.69 70.69 11.48
C VAL A 568 113.29 70.69 10.88
N GLU A 569 113.07 71.42 9.77
CA GLU A 569 111.79 71.42 9.05
C GLU A 569 111.45 70.02 8.52
N SER A 570 112.43 69.31 7.94
CA SER A 570 112.26 67.95 7.42
C SER A 570 111.90 66.94 8.51
N ILE A 571 112.48 67.07 9.71
CA ILE A 571 112.15 66.25 10.88
C ILE A 571 110.72 66.54 11.35
N SER A 572 110.32 67.81 11.41
CA SER A 572 108.94 68.19 11.77
C SER A 572 107.92 67.58 10.81
N ASN A 573 108.15 67.70 9.50
CA ASN A 573 107.28 67.09 8.48
C ASN A 573 107.24 65.55 8.59
N SER A 574 108.37 64.93 8.92
CA SER A 574 108.46 63.48 9.13
C SER A 574 107.68 63.02 10.38
N MET A 575 107.70 63.81 11.46
CA MET A 575 106.90 63.53 12.66
C MET A 575 105.39 63.66 12.40
N GLU A 576 104.98 64.66 11.61
CA GLU A 576 103.57 64.82 11.22
C GLU A 576 103.11 63.62 10.38
N THR A 577 103.89 63.24 9.36
CA THR A 577 103.63 62.07 8.51
C THR A 577 103.55 60.78 9.34
N THR A 578 104.45 60.60 10.31
CA THR A 578 104.44 59.43 11.22
C THR A 578 103.19 59.43 12.11
N THR A 579 102.71 60.60 12.53
CA THR A 579 101.48 60.72 13.32
C THR A 579 100.24 60.37 12.50
N GLU A 580 100.20 60.77 11.23
CA GLU A 580 99.15 60.36 10.30
C GLU A 580 99.20 58.84 9.99
N GLY A 581 100.40 58.29 9.83
CA GLY A 581 100.63 56.85 9.69
C GLY A 581 100.10 56.05 10.88
N ARG A 582 100.33 56.53 12.11
CA ARG A 582 99.76 55.93 13.34
C ARG A 582 98.23 55.96 13.32
N LYS A 583 97.61 57.11 13.03
CA LYS A 583 96.14 57.24 12.96
C LYS A 583 95.54 56.29 11.92
N THR A 584 96.22 56.13 10.79
CA THR A 584 95.79 55.20 9.72
C THR A 584 95.84 53.76 10.22
N ALA A 585 96.92 53.36 10.89
CA ALA A 585 97.03 52.02 11.48
C ALA A 585 95.98 51.76 12.57
N GLU A 586 95.62 52.75 13.39
CA GLU A 586 94.52 52.65 14.36
C GLU A 586 93.17 52.41 13.68
N LYS A 587 92.88 53.13 12.58
CA LYS A 587 91.66 52.92 11.80
C LYS A 587 91.61 51.54 11.14
N VAL A 588 92.74 51.04 10.63
CA VAL A 588 92.82 49.67 10.06
C VAL A 588 92.54 48.63 11.14
N LYS A 589 93.08 48.82 12.35
CA LYS A 589 92.82 47.94 13.49
C LYS A 589 91.34 47.89 13.88
N GLU A 590 90.70 49.05 13.99
CA GLU A 590 89.26 49.16 14.28
C GLU A 590 88.42 48.50 13.17
N ALA A 591 88.76 48.74 11.91
CA ALA A 591 88.09 48.12 10.78
C ALA A 591 88.23 46.59 10.77
N ALA A 592 89.41 46.07 11.12
CA ALA A 592 89.64 44.62 11.23
C ALA A 592 88.75 43.99 12.32
N GLY A 593 88.62 44.64 13.49
CA GLY A 593 87.71 44.19 14.55
C GLY A 593 86.24 44.16 14.12
N ASN A 594 85.76 45.21 13.43
CA ASN A 594 84.40 45.24 12.90
C ASN A 594 84.13 44.12 11.88
N VAL A 595 85.13 43.79 11.04
CA VAL A 595 85.00 42.70 10.05
C VAL A 595 85.03 41.33 10.74
N GLU A 596 85.81 41.16 11.81
CA GLU A 596 85.77 39.96 12.66
C GLU A 596 84.38 39.74 13.29
N ASP A 597 83.76 40.77 13.86
CA ASP A 597 82.40 40.68 14.42
C ASP A 597 81.37 40.31 13.34
N MET A 598 81.48 40.91 12.14
CA MET A 598 80.59 40.60 11.01
C MET A 598 80.76 39.15 10.54
N ALA A 599 81.99 38.64 10.47
CA ALA A 599 82.27 37.26 10.10
C ALA A 599 81.69 36.26 11.13
N ASN A 600 81.79 36.54 12.42
CA ASN A 600 81.18 35.71 13.47
C ASN A 600 79.64 35.66 13.36
N ASN A 601 79.01 36.80 13.08
CA ASN A 601 77.57 36.88 12.87
C ASN A 601 77.13 36.12 11.61
N MET A 602 77.88 36.24 10.50
CA MET A 602 77.61 35.49 9.27
C MET A 602 77.74 33.97 9.49
N SER A 603 78.76 33.52 10.24
CA SER A 603 78.93 32.09 10.56
C SER A 603 77.75 31.56 11.37
N SER A 604 77.30 32.30 12.38
CA SER A 604 76.16 31.92 13.23
C SER A 604 74.85 31.87 12.41
N ALA A 605 74.64 32.85 11.54
CA ALA A 605 73.48 32.89 10.65
C ALA A 605 73.49 31.71 9.64
N ALA A 606 74.65 31.37 9.10
CA ALA A 606 74.81 30.24 8.20
C ALA A 606 74.55 28.88 8.88
N GLU A 607 74.99 28.71 10.14
CA GLU A 607 74.70 27.52 10.94
C GLU A 607 73.19 27.38 11.22
N GLN A 608 72.54 28.47 11.64
CA GLN A 608 71.10 28.49 11.84
C GLN A 608 70.33 28.18 10.55
N GLN A 609 70.76 28.75 9.42
CA GLN A 609 70.17 28.46 8.12
C GLN A 609 70.31 26.98 7.74
N SER A 610 71.45 26.35 8.04
CA SER A 610 71.66 24.91 7.82
C SER A 610 70.68 24.06 8.63
N VAL A 611 70.46 24.39 9.91
CA VAL A 611 69.50 23.67 10.76
C VAL A 611 68.08 23.79 10.22
N THR A 612 67.63 25.00 9.86
CA THR A 612 66.30 25.21 9.27
C THR A 612 66.15 24.48 7.94
N THR A 613 67.21 24.39 7.14
CA THR A 613 67.19 23.68 5.86
C THR A 613 67.01 22.17 6.06
N GLU A 614 67.63 21.58 7.09
CA GLU A 614 67.45 20.17 7.46
C GLU A 614 66.01 19.87 7.95
N GLU A 615 65.43 20.78 8.75
CA GLU A 615 64.03 20.69 9.18
C GLU A 615 63.07 20.73 7.98
N ILE A 616 63.26 21.68 7.06
CA ILE A 616 62.45 21.78 5.83
C ILE A 616 62.58 20.49 5.00
N ALA A 617 63.80 19.95 4.85
CA ALA A 617 64.02 18.71 4.10
C ALA A 617 63.21 17.53 4.70
N LYS A 618 63.14 17.44 6.04
CA LYS A 618 62.35 16.41 6.73
C LYS A 618 60.84 16.61 6.54
N GLU A 619 60.36 17.85 6.56
CA GLU A 619 58.95 18.16 6.31
C GLU A 619 58.55 17.80 4.87
N LEU A 620 59.42 18.03 3.88
CA LEU A 620 59.16 17.68 2.48
C LEU A 620 58.94 16.18 2.27
N VAL A 621 59.65 15.31 3.00
CA VAL A 621 59.40 13.86 2.96
C VAL A 621 57.98 13.52 3.42
N THR A 622 57.49 14.23 4.44
CA THR A 622 56.13 14.04 4.97
C THR A 622 55.07 14.52 3.97
N VAL A 623 55.34 15.64 3.26
CA VAL A 623 54.46 16.15 2.20
C VAL A 623 54.42 15.19 1.01
N GLU A 624 55.55 14.61 0.61
CA GLU A 624 55.60 13.60 -0.46
C GLU A 624 54.81 12.33 -0.10
N GLU A 625 54.91 11.87 1.15
CA GLU A 625 54.13 10.72 1.63
C GLU A 625 52.63 11.01 1.63
N ALA A 626 52.22 12.22 2.04
CA ALA A 626 50.83 12.67 1.97
C ALA A 626 50.31 12.71 0.52
N ALA A 627 51.10 13.25 -0.42
CA ALA A 627 50.73 13.28 -1.84
C ALA A 627 50.58 11.87 -2.43
N ARG A 628 51.45 10.92 -2.07
CA ARG A 628 51.29 9.51 -2.47
C ARG A 628 50.02 8.89 -1.93
N HIS A 629 49.68 9.18 -0.67
CA HIS A 629 48.45 8.69 -0.06
C HIS A 629 47.19 9.27 -0.75
N GLU A 630 47.22 10.54 -1.20
CA GLU A 630 46.15 11.12 -2.02
C GLU A 630 45.95 10.39 -3.36
N VAL A 631 47.03 9.96 -4.02
CA VAL A 631 46.96 9.14 -5.25
C VAL A 631 46.21 7.83 -4.99
N ASP A 632 46.54 7.12 -3.90
CA ASP A 632 45.88 5.86 -3.54
C ASP A 632 44.38 6.06 -3.24
N ILE A 633 44.03 7.13 -2.52
CA ILE A 633 42.61 7.48 -2.25
C ILE A 633 41.88 7.76 -3.57
N ALA A 634 42.49 8.55 -4.45
CA ALA A 634 41.86 8.90 -5.72
C ALA A 634 41.62 7.68 -6.62
N GLN A 635 42.56 6.74 -6.66
CA GLN A 635 42.39 5.49 -7.40
C GLN A 635 41.26 4.63 -6.83
N ASN A 636 41.14 4.56 -5.50
CA ASN A 636 40.04 3.84 -4.83
C ASN A 636 38.68 4.49 -5.11
N LEU A 637 38.59 5.83 -5.10
CA LEU A 637 37.34 6.54 -5.41
C LEU A 637 36.91 6.36 -6.88
N SER A 638 37.87 6.34 -7.83
CA SER A 638 37.57 6.04 -9.25
C SER A 638 37.04 4.61 -9.42
N ASN A 639 37.63 3.61 -8.75
CA ASN A 639 37.11 2.24 -8.77
C ASN A 639 35.68 2.16 -8.21
N LEU A 640 35.41 2.80 -7.06
CA LEU A 640 34.09 2.84 -6.44
C LEU A 640 33.05 3.54 -7.34
N SER A 641 33.45 4.63 -8.00
CA SER A 641 32.64 5.32 -9.00
C SER A 641 32.23 4.38 -10.14
N GLY A 642 33.18 3.60 -10.66
CA GLY A 642 32.93 2.59 -11.69
C GLY A 642 31.96 1.49 -11.24
N GLU A 643 32.12 0.96 -10.02
CA GLU A 643 31.19 -0.02 -9.44
C GLU A 643 29.77 0.56 -9.26
N MET A 644 29.66 1.80 -8.76
CA MET A 644 28.37 2.49 -8.64
C MET A 644 27.70 2.67 -10.01
N GLN A 645 28.46 3.03 -11.04
CA GLN A 645 27.93 3.20 -12.39
C GLN A 645 27.42 1.87 -12.97
N ALA A 646 28.14 0.77 -12.76
CA ALA A 646 27.70 -0.57 -13.15
C ALA A 646 26.43 -1.00 -12.40
N ASN A 647 26.34 -0.75 -11.09
CA ASN A 647 25.15 -1.05 -10.31
C ASN A 647 23.94 -0.21 -10.76
N ASN A 648 24.15 1.09 -11.05
CA ASN A 648 23.10 1.97 -11.57
C ASN A 648 22.58 1.47 -12.93
N GLN A 649 23.45 0.98 -13.84
CA GLN A 649 23.03 0.38 -15.11
C GLN A 649 22.21 -0.90 -14.91
N LEU A 650 22.60 -1.76 -13.97
CA LEU A 650 21.85 -2.97 -13.62
C LEU A 650 20.46 -2.63 -13.07
N LEU A 651 20.39 -1.66 -12.15
CA LEU A 651 19.12 -1.18 -11.60
C LEU A 651 18.25 -0.53 -12.68
N GLN A 652 18.84 0.26 -13.59
CA GLN A 652 18.13 0.86 -14.72
C GLN A 652 17.53 -0.21 -15.62
N HIS A 653 18.30 -1.22 -16.01
CA HIS A 653 17.81 -2.34 -16.81
C HIS A 653 16.69 -3.12 -16.09
N THR A 654 16.74 -3.21 -14.75
CA THR A 654 15.70 -3.86 -13.96
C THR A 654 14.39 -3.06 -13.98
N ILE A 655 14.46 -1.72 -13.91
CA ILE A 655 13.27 -0.86 -13.95
C ILE A 655 12.71 -0.65 -15.35
N ASP A 656 13.54 -0.74 -16.41
CA ASP A 656 13.10 -0.61 -17.81
C ASP A 656 12.09 -1.71 -18.21
N GLY A 657 12.07 -2.83 -17.47
CA GLY A 657 11.05 -3.87 -17.59
C GLY A 657 9.67 -3.49 -17.06
N PHE A 658 9.53 -2.33 -16.40
CA PHE A 658 8.28 -1.82 -15.85
C PHE A 658 7.87 -0.51 -16.54
N LYS A 659 6.60 -0.40 -16.92
CA LYS A 659 6.01 0.88 -17.35
C LYS A 659 5.36 1.55 -16.15
N ALA A 660 5.91 2.68 -15.72
CA ALA A 660 5.42 3.43 -14.55
C ALA A 660 4.82 4.80 -14.90
N ASP A 661 4.94 5.26 -16.16
CA ASP A 661 4.55 6.60 -16.60
C ASP A 661 3.23 6.66 -17.34
#